data_AF-A0AA96FS86-F1
#
_entry.id   AF-A0AA96FS86-F1
#
_cell.length_a   1.000
_cell.length_b   1.000
_cell.length_c   1.000
_cell.angle_alpha   90.00
_cell.angle_beta   90.00
_cell.angle_gamma   90.00
#
_symmetry.space_group_name_H-M   'P 1'
#
loop_
_entity.id
_entity.type
_entity.pdbx_description
1 polymer ?
#
loop_
_entity_poly.entity_id
_entity_poly.type
_entity_poly.pdbx_seq_one_letter_code
_entity_poly.pdbx_strand_id
1 'polypeptide(L)'
;MSQAGQSCHRPDCGGTYEDVGGGELYCDTCGLAPVVSATGMVASPPTGVAGGGSNSRGTGGSGSSGSSARSARSSRTSSQSSKSRRSVSGRLSRSVSGNSTGRSVSVRGSGSSTGSSGRGRLGAGLVQVPQVPRPDPRSMVLENPEVPERKRFCSRADCGAPVGRARGERPGRTEGFCTKCGHPYSFVPKLKAGDVVHGQYEVMGCLAHGGLGWIYLAVDRAVSDRWVVLKGLLDTGDQDAMAAAISERRFLAEIEHANIVRIYNFVEHLDQRTGSLDGYIVMEYVGGKSLKEIANSRRTKDGRRDPLPVEQACAYGIEALEALGHLHSRNLLYCDFKVDNAIQTEDQLKLIDMGAVRRMDDDESAIYGTVGYQAPEVAETGPSVASDLYTVGRTLAVLTFDFQGYTNVFADCLPDPDHIEVFRQYESFYRLLVRATDHDPARRFTSAQEMAEQLTGVLREVVSLQTGRARPALSTLFGPELKVTDTELFPKLDGDVSRLGARAVRRRRAAPASAGGTTHAGAMPGVPDTPGQASLVRPADSPAAALALPVPHVDPSDPNAGLLAGLLTSAPAELAAALAAAPAQSTETRLRQARAWLETGESDTALGVLRTLEEEDPDDWRVVWYRGVASLVTGDHEEAALAFDAIYDAFPGEVAPKLALGLCAEVLGQLDNAAEYYRLVWSTDPSYVSAAFGLARVQLATGDRRGAVRNLESVPESSIHYTAARVAAVRARLRHRTAAGSDTPFLDDLTAAAAQVEALQAYGLDPARREQLSAEVLGCALDWILSGGRASDPAARRVLLGSDLDERGLRFGLERSYRTLARLAPGGEERIDLVERANRYRPRTWV
;
A
#
# COMPACT_ATOMS: atom_id res chain seq x y z
N MET A 1 -57.32 17.77 28.94
CA MET A 1 -57.67 16.36 29.18
C MET A 1 -56.64 15.52 28.45
N SER A 2 -55.91 14.63 29.13
CA SER A 2 -54.93 13.78 28.45
C SER A 2 -55.66 12.87 27.46
N GLN A 3 -55.29 12.89 26.18
CA GLN A 3 -55.85 11.96 25.20
C GLN A 3 -55.30 10.52 25.40
N ALA A 4 -54.48 10.30 26.43
CA ALA A 4 -54.01 8.98 26.83
C ALA A 4 -55.21 8.08 27.16
N GLY A 5 -55.31 6.95 26.46
CA GLY A 5 -56.41 5.98 26.55
C GLY A 5 -57.56 6.21 25.57
N GLN A 6 -57.54 7.26 24.74
CA GLN A 6 -58.57 7.46 23.70
C GLN A 6 -58.31 6.57 22.49
N SER A 7 -59.38 6.09 21.85
CA SER A 7 -59.30 5.33 20.60
C SER A 7 -58.69 6.17 19.47
N CYS A 8 -57.93 5.52 18.59
CA CYS A 8 -57.29 6.15 17.45
C CYS A 8 -58.34 6.78 16.53
N HIS A 9 -58.07 8.00 16.07
CA HIS A 9 -59.01 8.75 15.22
C HIS A 9 -58.90 8.37 13.73
N ARG A 10 -58.00 7.44 13.38
CA ARG A 10 -57.83 7.01 11.98
C ARG A 10 -58.88 5.97 11.60
N PRO A 11 -59.47 6.06 10.39
CA PRO A 11 -60.28 4.97 9.86
C PRO A 11 -59.46 3.67 9.86
N ASP A 12 -60.10 2.57 10.23
CA ASP A 12 -59.53 1.21 10.28
C ASP A 12 -58.41 0.98 11.32
N CYS A 13 -58.22 1.89 12.28
CA CYS A 13 -57.28 1.69 13.39
C CYS A 13 -58.03 1.47 14.73
N GLY A 14 -58.05 0.23 15.23
CA GLY A 14 -58.66 -0.13 16.51
C GLY A 14 -57.84 0.23 17.76
N GLY A 15 -56.72 0.93 17.60
CA GLY A 15 -55.78 1.22 18.68
C GLY A 15 -56.19 2.32 19.63
N THR A 16 -55.38 2.56 20.66
CA THR A 16 -55.54 3.66 21.62
C THR A 16 -54.30 4.55 21.68
N TYR A 17 -54.47 5.84 21.94
CA TYR A 17 -53.35 6.77 22.14
C TYR A 17 -52.72 6.56 23.50
N GLU A 18 -51.41 6.38 23.52
CA GLU A 18 -50.62 6.24 24.73
C GLU A 18 -49.67 7.42 24.86
N ASP A 19 -49.49 7.90 26.10
CA ASP A 19 -48.47 8.90 26.41
C ASP A 19 -47.09 8.24 26.32
N VAL A 20 -46.25 8.77 25.45
CA VAL A 20 -44.90 8.24 25.19
C VAL A 20 -43.81 8.91 26.02
N GLY A 21 -44.17 9.85 26.91
CA GLY A 21 -43.27 10.69 27.68
C GLY A 21 -42.96 12.01 26.97
N GLY A 22 -42.78 13.09 27.74
CA GLY A 22 -42.57 14.44 27.21
C GLY A 22 -43.85 15.18 26.80
N GLY A 23 -45.04 14.61 27.08
CA GLY A 23 -46.34 15.21 26.73
C GLY A 23 -46.83 14.86 25.32
N GLU A 24 -46.13 13.97 24.61
CA GLU A 24 -46.52 13.49 23.28
C GLU A 24 -47.35 12.21 23.39
N LEU A 25 -48.33 12.06 22.51
CA LEU A 25 -49.28 10.93 22.47
C LEU A 25 -49.15 10.22 21.12
N TYR A 26 -49.17 8.89 21.10
CA TYR A 26 -49.13 8.09 19.87
C TYR A 26 -50.04 6.87 19.97
N CYS A 27 -50.68 6.49 18.87
CA CYS A 27 -51.51 5.29 18.84
C CYS A 27 -50.67 4.01 18.95
N ASP A 28 -51.05 3.09 19.83
CA ASP A 28 -50.43 1.78 20.03
C ASP A 28 -50.46 0.85 18.80
N THR A 29 -51.42 1.07 17.89
CA THR A 29 -51.73 0.18 16.76
C THR A 29 -51.29 0.75 15.42
N CYS A 30 -51.25 2.07 15.23
CA CYS A 30 -50.74 2.68 13.98
C CYS A 30 -49.52 3.57 14.18
N GLY A 31 -49.07 3.78 15.42
CA GLY A 31 -47.86 4.54 15.73
C GLY A 31 -47.94 6.04 15.50
N LEU A 32 -49.10 6.57 15.16
CA LEU A 32 -49.27 7.95 14.74
C LEU A 32 -49.80 8.80 15.88
N ALA A 33 -49.31 10.03 15.96
CA ALA A 33 -49.80 11.01 16.92
C ALA A 33 -51.26 11.37 16.63
N PRO A 34 -52.03 11.82 17.65
CA PRO A 34 -53.37 12.34 17.44
C PRO A 34 -53.35 13.43 16.37
N VAL A 35 -54.28 13.35 15.43
CA VAL A 35 -54.52 14.44 14.48
C VAL A 35 -55.12 15.60 15.27
N VAL A 36 -54.28 16.53 15.71
CA VAL A 36 -54.73 17.78 16.31
C VAL A 36 -54.78 18.81 15.19
N SER A 37 -55.92 18.99 14.55
CA SER A 37 -56.18 20.26 13.85
C SER A 37 -56.37 21.33 14.93
N ALA A 38 -55.87 22.55 14.69
CA ALA A 38 -56.11 23.69 15.58
C ALA A 38 -57.62 24.03 15.73
N THR A 39 -58.48 23.38 14.94
CA THR A 39 -59.94 23.45 14.98
C THR A 39 -60.48 22.09 14.50
N GLY A 40 -61.01 21.27 15.41
CA GLY A 40 -61.43 19.89 15.11
C GLY A 40 -62.42 19.78 13.95
N MET A 41 -62.07 19.00 12.91
CA MET A 41 -62.97 18.24 12.03
C MET A 41 -62.18 17.22 11.18
N VAL A 42 -62.82 16.08 10.91
CA VAL A 42 -62.30 14.85 10.30
C VAL A 42 -62.07 15.00 8.78
N ALA A 43 -60.93 14.53 8.26
CA ALA A 43 -60.81 14.08 6.87
C ALA A 43 -59.62 13.11 6.67
N SER A 44 -59.83 12.07 5.87
CA SER A 44 -58.84 11.27 5.14
C SER A 44 -59.54 10.67 3.91
N PRO A 45 -58.86 10.33 2.80
CA PRO A 45 -57.70 10.94 2.13
C PRO A 45 -58.03 11.28 0.64
N PRO A 46 -57.04 11.53 -0.25
CA PRO A 46 -56.55 10.39 -1.03
C PRO A 46 -55.03 10.32 -1.25
N THR A 47 -54.65 9.12 -1.66
CA THR A 47 -53.38 8.54 -2.13
C THR A 47 -52.75 9.24 -3.33
N GLY A 48 -51.41 9.22 -3.35
CA GLY A 48 -50.48 8.99 -4.48
C GLY A 48 -50.71 9.59 -5.88
N VAL A 49 -49.64 10.14 -6.45
CA VAL A 49 -49.09 9.90 -7.82
C VAL A 49 -48.21 11.09 -8.24
N ALA A 50 -47.04 10.75 -8.79
CA ALA A 50 -46.08 11.65 -9.42
C ALA A 50 -46.61 12.22 -10.77
N GLY A 51 -46.18 13.42 -11.12
CA GLY A 51 -46.40 14.01 -12.45
C GLY A 51 -45.77 15.40 -12.56
N GLY A 52 -44.74 15.52 -13.41
CA GLY A 52 -43.97 16.75 -13.61
C GLY A 52 -44.63 17.80 -14.50
N GLY A 53 -43.93 18.93 -14.69
CA GLY A 53 -44.19 19.86 -15.81
C GLY A 53 -44.15 21.36 -15.49
N SER A 54 -42.95 21.94 -15.64
CA SER A 54 -42.62 23.25 -16.25
C SER A 54 -43.46 24.55 -16.06
N ASN A 55 -42.70 25.62 -15.73
CA ASN A 55 -42.77 27.03 -16.20
C ASN A 55 -44.04 27.87 -16.01
N SER A 56 -43.92 28.98 -15.26
CA SER A 56 -43.86 30.34 -15.84
C SER A 56 -43.70 31.48 -14.82
N ARG A 57 -42.74 32.37 -15.15
CA ARG A 57 -42.51 33.79 -14.82
C ARG A 57 -43.64 34.62 -14.16
N GLY A 58 -43.25 35.56 -13.28
CA GLY A 58 -44.01 36.80 -13.07
C GLY A 58 -43.74 37.64 -11.81
N THR A 59 -42.67 38.45 -11.84
CA THR A 59 -42.57 39.85 -11.33
C THR A 59 -42.97 40.27 -9.90
N GLY A 60 -41.99 40.85 -9.18
CA GLY A 60 -42.05 42.25 -8.73
C GLY A 60 -42.48 42.53 -7.28
N GLY A 61 -41.53 42.96 -6.44
CA GLY A 61 -41.82 43.55 -5.12
C GLY A 61 -40.57 43.84 -4.30
N SER A 62 -40.04 45.06 -4.44
CA SER A 62 -38.94 45.65 -3.68
C SER A 62 -39.32 46.02 -2.23
N GLY A 63 -38.43 45.82 -1.25
CA GLY A 63 -38.60 46.41 0.09
C GLY A 63 -37.63 45.94 1.19
N SER A 64 -36.51 46.66 1.33
CA SER A 64 -35.77 47.01 2.57
C SER A 64 -35.16 45.92 3.50
N SER A 65 -33.83 45.84 3.43
CA SER A 65 -32.85 45.92 4.53
C SER A 65 -33.09 45.15 5.84
N GLY A 66 -32.32 44.07 6.02
CA GLY A 66 -32.05 43.43 7.30
C GLY A 66 -30.72 42.66 7.22
N SER A 67 -29.73 43.14 7.98
CA SER A 67 -28.37 42.65 8.15
C SER A 67 -28.26 41.12 8.30
N SER A 68 -27.56 40.46 7.37
CA SER A 68 -27.18 39.05 7.46
C SER A 68 -25.67 38.92 7.68
N ALA A 69 -25.30 38.53 8.89
CA ALA A 69 -23.98 38.01 9.23
C ALA A 69 -23.78 36.69 8.47
N ARG A 70 -23.01 36.73 7.38
CA ARG A 70 -22.54 35.54 6.69
C ARG A 70 -21.37 34.96 7.46
N SER A 71 -21.64 33.87 8.17
CA SER A 71 -20.64 32.91 8.60
C SER A 71 -19.94 32.36 7.35
N ALA A 72 -18.68 32.75 7.17
CA ALA A 72 -17.79 32.15 6.20
C ALA A 72 -17.55 30.68 6.61
N ARG A 73 -18.35 29.76 6.07
CA ARG A 73 -17.97 28.35 6.00
C ARG A 73 -16.80 28.27 5.04
N SER A 74 -15.59 28.19 5.60
CA SER A 74 -14.40 27.82 4.86
C SER A 74 -14.61 26.44 4.25
N SER A 75 -14.83 26.39 2.93
CA SER A 75 -14.58 25.21 2.11
C SER A 75 -13.07 24.95 2.14
N ARG A 76 -12.62 24.23 3.16
CA ARG A 76 -11.29 23.62 3.17
C ARG A 76 -11.35 22.45 2.19
N THR A 77 -10.97 22.71 0.95
CA THR A 77 -10.47 21.70 0.02
C THR A 77 -9.42 20.86 0.77
N SER A 78 -9.75 19.61 1.03
CA SER A 78 -8.90 18.65 1.74
C SER A 78 -8.36 17.59 0.77
N SER A 79 -7.71 18.05 -0.31
CA SER A 79 -6.73 17.23 -1.04
C SER A 79 -5.38 17.27 -0.31
N GLN A 80 -5.36 16.91 0.98
CA GLN A 80 -4.11 16.75 1.76
C GLN A 80 -3.53 15.34 1.60
N SER A 81 -3.33 14.89 0.36
CA SER A 81 -2.46 13.76 0.05
C SER A 81 -0.99 14.23 0.06
N SER A 82 -0.35 14.35 1.23
CA SER A 82 1.11 14.62 1.29
C SER A 82 1.76 14.68 2.69
N LYS A 83 1.09 14.27 3.78
CA LYS A 83 1.68 14.36 5.14
C LYS A 83 2.45 13.12 5.60
N SER A 84 3.02 12.32 4.70
CA SER A 84 4.09 11.42 5.13
C SER A 84 5.36 12.25 5.34
N ARG A 85 5.97 12.25 6.54
CA ARG A 85 7.31 12.86 6.72
C ARG A 85 8.39 12.17 5.88
N ARG A 86 8.09 10.97 5.38
CA ARG A 86 8.98 10.17 4.54
C ARG A 86 8.90 10.56 3.07
N SER A 87 7.74 11.05 2.58
CA SER A 87 7.65 11.49 1.19
C SER A 87 8.57 12.68 0.96
N VAL A 88 9.41 12.59 -0.07
CA VAL A 88 10.35 13.65 -0.43
C VAL A 88 9.58 14.95 -0.72
N SER A 89 8.39 14.81 -1.34
CA SER A 89 7.42 15.89 -1.58
C SER A 89 6.93 16.59 -0.30
N GLY A 90 6.64 15.84 0.78
CA GLY A 90 6.12 16.37 2.05
C GLY A 90 7.10 17.25 2.85
N ARG A 91 8.39 17.25 2.47
CA ARG A 91 9.42 18.18 2.99
C ARG A 91 9.73 19.32 2.03
N LEU A 92 9.76 19.07 0.72
CA LEU A 92 9.91 20.12 -0.30
C LEU A 92 8.79 21.17 -0.21
N SER A 93 7.56 20.72 0.09
CA SER A 93 6.40 21.59 0.34
C SER A 93 6.46 22.39 1.65
N ARG A 94 7.38 22.09 2.59
CA ARG A 94 7.62 22.93 3.79
C ARG A 94 8.70 24.00 3.57
N SER A 95 9.59 23.81 2.60
CA SER A 95 10.66 24.77 2.27
C SER A 95 10.27 25.76 1.17
N VAL A 96 9.21 25.48 0.40
CA VAL A 96 8.75 26.35 -0.69
C VAL A 96 7.35 26.86 -0.41
N SER A 97 7.25 28.10 0.08
CA SER A 97 6.01 28.89 0.11
C SER A 97 5.70 29.37 -1.31
N GLY A 98 5.21 28.47 -2.17
CA GLY A 98 4.78 28.77 -3.54
C GLY A 98 3.78 27.72 -4.02
N ASN A 99 2.84 28.12 -4.90
CA ASN A 99 1.84 27.23 -5.48
C ASN A 99 2.50 26.10 -6.30
N SER A 100 2.85 24.98 -5.67
CA SER A 100 3.15 23.73 -6.37
C SER A 100 1.82 23.03 -6.66
N THR A 101 1.45 22.92 -7.94
CA THR A 101 0.36 22.04 -8.38
C THR A 101 0.77 20.60 -8.07
N GLY A 102 0.26 20.03 -6.97
CA GLY A 102 0.41 18.61 -6.67
C GLY A 102 -0.13 17.80 -7.83
N ARG A 103 0.77 17.20 -8.62
CA ARG A 103 0.43 16.39 -9.79
C ARG A 103 0.01 15.01 -9.31
N SER A 104 -1.28 14.75 -9.35
CA SER A 104 -1.85 13.40 -9.18
C SER A 104 -1.83 12.69 -10.52
N VAL A 105 -1.22 11.50 -10.58
CA VAL A 105 -1.31 10.62 -11.75
C VAL A 105 -2.61 9.84 -11.64
N SER A 106 -3.55 10.07 -12.55
CA SER A 106 -4.72 9.21 -12.72
C SER A 106 -4.31 8.13 -13.72
N VAL A 107 -4.47 6.85 -13.37
CA VAL A 107 -3.99 5.74 -14.20
C VAL A 107 -5.18 5.08 -14.88
N ARG A 108 -5.14 4.95 -16.21
CA ARG A 108 -5.93 3.95 -16.95
C ARG A 108 -5.00 2.81 -17.36
N GLY A 109 -5.03 1.71 -16.62
CA GLY A 109 -4.23 0.53 -16.93
C GLY A 109 -4.94 -0.41 -17.92
N SER A 110 -4.27 -0.79 -19.00
CA SER A 110 -4.65 -1.91 -19.86
C SER A 110 -4.19 -3.23 -19.21
N GLY A 111 -5.06 -3.87 -18.42
CA GLY A 111 -4.75 -5.16 -17.79
C GLY A 111 -4.82 -6.32 -18.79
N SER A 112 -3.75 -7.11 -18.90
CA SER A 112 -3.78 -8.41 -19.57
C SER A 112 -3.92 -9.53 -18.54
N SER A 113 -4.90 -10.41 -18.75
CA SER A 113 -5.25 -11.48 -17.83
C SER A 113 -4.22 -12.60 -17.84
N THR A 114 -3.55 -12.86 -16.71
CA THR A 114 -2.85 -14.12 -16.48
C THR A 114 -3.61 -14.97 -15.46
N GLY A 115 -3.91 -16.21 -15.86
CA GLY A 115 -4.81 -17.10 -15.12
C GLY A 115 -4.27 -17.51 -13.75
N SER A 116 -5.12 -17.36 -12.75
CA SER A 116 -4.94 -17.88 -11.39
C SER A 116 -4.93 -19.42 -11.41
N SER A 117 -3.79 -20.03 -11.08
CA SER A 117 -3.72 -21.45 -10.77
C SER A 117 -4.02 -21.65 -9.27
N GLY A 118 -5.13 -22.31 -8.99
CA GLY A 118 -5.66 -22.47 -7.65
C GLY A 118 -4.82 -23.31 -6.69
N ARG A 119 -4.86 -22.90 -5.41
CA ARG A 119 -5.16 -23.74 -4.24
C ARG A 119 -5.33 -22.82 -3.03
N GLY A 120 -6.52 -22.85 -2.44
CA GLY A 120 -6.95 -21.97 -1.34
C GLY A 120 -5.98 -21.98 -0.16
N ARG A 121 -5.27 -20.87 0.01
CA ARG A 121 -4.64 -20.47 1.27
C ARG A 121 -4.78 -18.96 1.40
N LEU A 122 -5.58 -18.53 2.36
CA LEU A 122 -5.62 -17.15 2.86
C LEU A 122 -4.21 -16.56 2.93
N GLY A 123 -4.00 -15.48 2.18
CA GLY A 123 -2.73 -14.75 2.16
C GLY A 123 -1.71 -15.23 1.12
N ALA A 124 -2.16 -15.83 0.01
CA ALA A 124 -1.32 -16.18 -1.15
C ALA A 124 -0.07 -17.03 -0.80
N GLY A 125 -0.14 -17.82 0.28
CA GLY A 125 0.99 -18.59 0.82
C GLY A 125 2.09 -17.75 1.49
N LEU A 126 1.91 -16.43 1.64
CA LEU A 126 2.84 -15.51 2.31
C LEU A 126 2.58 -15.41 3.82
N VAL A 127 1.33 -15.61 4.24
CA VAL A 127 0.87 -15.47 5.63
C VAL A 127 0.24 -16.76 6.12
N GLN A 128 0.44 -17.08 7.39
CA GLN A 128 -0.31 -18.13 8.06
C GLN A 128 -1.45 -17.49 8.87
N VAL A 129 -2.65 -17.47 8.30
CA VAL A 129 -3.85 -16.99 9.00
C VAL A 129 -4.36 -18.11 9.92
N PRO A 130 -4.63 -17.84 11.21
CA PRO A 130 -5.19 -18.84 12.11
C PRO A 130 -6.52 -19.37 11.57
N GLN A 131 -6.65 -20.70 11.48
CA GLN A 131 -7.87 -21.32 10.99
C GLN A 131 -9.03 -21.08 11.95
N VAL A 132 -10.21 -20.83 11.38
CA VAL A 132 -11.46 -20.76 12.13
C VAL A 132 -12.21 -22.07 11.92
N PRO A 133 -12.38 -22.92 12.95
CA PRO A 133 -13.10 -24.18 12.81
C PRO A 133 -14.53 -23.93 12.34
N ARG A 134 -15.03 -24.81 11.47
CA ARG A 134 -16.44 -24.82 11.10
C ARG A 134 -17.26 -25.45 12.23
N PRO A 135 -18.11 -24.69 12.95
CA PRO A 135 -18.94 -25.26 14.01
C PRO A 135 -20.01 -26.18 13.42
N ASP A 136 -20.54 -27.10 14.24
CA ASP A 136 -21.75 -27.85 13.89
C ASP A 136 -22.89 -26.84 13.67
N PRO A 137 -23.55 -26.82 12.50
CA PRO A 137 -24.62 -25.88 12.21
C PRO A 137 -25.70 -25.82 13.29
N ARG A 138 -26.07 -26.96 13.89
CA ARG A 138 -27.09 -27.01 14.95
C ARG A 138 -26.68 -26.24 16.20
N SER A 139 -25.39 -26.28 16.55
CA SER A 139 -24.86 -25.56 17.71
C SER A 139 -24.89 -24.03 17.55
N MET A 140 -25.09 -23.55 16.33
CA MET A 140 -25.18 -22.11 16.02
C MET A 140 -26.61 -21.56 16.14
N VAL A 141 -27.61 -22.41 16.33
CA VAL A 141 -29.00 -21.98 16.55
C VAL A 141 -29.10 -21.31 17.92
N LEU A 142 -29.68 -20.11 17.95
CA LEU A 142 -29.90 -19.35 19.17
C LEU A 142 -30.93 -20.06 20.06
N GLU A 143 -30.55 -20.36 21.29
CA GLU A 143 -31.46 -20.94 22.29
C GLU A 143 -32.65 -20.03 22.61
N ASN A 144 -32.39 -18.72 22.73
CA ASN A 144 -33.42 -17.70 22.95
C ASN A 144 -33.26 -16.56 21.91
N PRO A 145 -33.97 -16.62 20.78
CA PRO A 145 -33.86 -15.63 19.72
C PRO A 145 -34.54 -14.32 20.13
N GLU A 146 -33.76 -13.42 20.74
CA GLU A 146 -34.19 -12.07 21.11
C GLU A 146 -33.22 -11.01 20.58
N VAL A 147 -33.76 -9.91 20.04
CA VAL A 147 -32.98 -8.72 19.71
C VAL A 147 -32.84 -7.85 20.96
N PRO A 148 -31.63 -7.65 21.53
CA PRO A 148 -31.46 -6.79 22.70
C PRO A 148 -31.90 -5.36 22.39
N GLU A 149 -32.52 -4.67 23.35
CA GLU A 149 -33.05 -3.31 23.13
C GLU A 149 -32.04 -2.35 22.51
N ARG A 150 -30.77 -2.38 22.97
CA ARG A 150 -29.70 -1.53 22.43
C ARG A 150 -29.45 -1.71 20.92
N LYS A 151 -29.89 -2.82 20.33
CA LYS A 151 -29.75 -3.16 18.90
C LYS A 151 -31.04 -2.96 18.09
N ARG A 152 -32.13 -2.48 18.71
CA ARG A 152 -33.41 -2.29 18.01
C ARG A 152 -33.42 -0.93 17.29
N PHE A 153 -33.39 -0.91 15.97
CA PHE A 153 -33.43 0.33 15.19
C PHE A 153 -34.47 0.21 14.08
N CYS A 154 -35.04 1.35 13.69
CA CYS A 154 -35.97 1.41 12.57
C CYS A 154 -35.27 0.95 11.29
N SER A 155 -35.85 -0.04 10.61
CA SER A 155 -35.34 -0.64 9.36
C SER A 155 -35.43 0.28 8.16
N ARG A 156 -36.27 1.33 8.22
CA ARG A 156 -36.41 2.33 7.16
C ARG A 156 -35.11 3.11 6.95
N ALA A 157 -34.59 3.08 5.72
CA ALA A 157 -33.25 3.56 5.34
C ALA A 157 -33.01 5.05 5.65
N ASP A 158 -34.03 5.89 5.52
CA ASP A 158 -34.00 7.34 5.80
C ASP A 158 -34.19 7.69 7.29
N CYS A 159 -34.48 6.71 8.15
CA CYS A 159 -34.87 6.95 9.54
C CYS A 159 -33.82 6.52 10.57
N GLY A 160 -33.49 5.22 10.61
CA GLY A 160 -32.51 4.63 11.54
C GLY A 160 -32.74 4.89 13.04
N ALA A 161 -33.89 5.39 13.46
CA ALA A 161 -34.12 5.82 14.84
C ALA A 161 -34.14 4.63 15.83
N PRO A 162 -33.72 4.83 17.09
CA PRO A 162 -33.94 3.86 18.16
C PRO A 162 -35.45 3.56 18.32
N VAL A 163 -35.84 2.29 18.28
CA VAL A 163 -37.25 1.84 18.42
C VAL A 163 -37.36 0.73 19.46
N GLY A 164 -38.54 0.55 20.07
CA GLY A 164 -38.74 -0.54 21.03
C GLY A 164 -37.79 -0.48 22.25
N ARG A 165 -37.51 0.73 22.75
CA ARG A 165 -36.73 0.97 23.98
C ARG A 165 -37.63 0.96 25.21
N ALA A 166 -37.11 0.48 26.33
CA ALA A 166 -37.77 0.58 27.62
C ALA A 166 -38.00 2.05 28.02
N ARG A 167 -39.09 2.29 28.77
CA ARG A 167 -39.45 3.59 29.31
C ARG A 167 -39.96 3.43 30.73
N GLY A 168 -39.24 4.00 31.70
CA GLY A 168 -39.52 3.79 33.11
C GLY A 168 -39.45 2.30 33.46
N GLU A 169 -40.52 1.76 34.05
CA GLU A 169 -40.63 0.34 34.39
C GLU A 169 -41.16 -0.54 33.24
N ARG A 170 -41.56 0.06 32.11
CA ARG A 170 -42.12 -0.70 30.97
C ARG A 170 -41.00 -1.18 30.04
N PRO A 171 -40.90 -2.50 29.77
CA PRO A 171 -39.92 -3.02 28.82
C PRO A 171 -40.21 -2.51 27.41
N GLY A 172 -39.16 -2.40 26.60
CA GLY A 172 -39.28 -1.99 25.21
C GLY A 172 -40.05 -3.00 24.38
N ARG A 173 -41.02 -2.53 23.59
CA ARG A 173 -41.81 -3.39 22.70
C ARG A 173 -40.91 -4.08 21.66
N THR A 174 -41.23 -5.33 21.36
CA THR A 174 -40.56 -6.12 20.30
C THR A 174 -41.23 -5.93 18.94
N GLU A 175 -42.46 -5.43 18.89
CA GLU A 175 -43.18 -5.08 17.68
C GLU A 175 -43.92 -3.75 17.86
N GLY A 176 -44.15 -3.04 16.75
CA GLY A 176 -44.92 -1.80 16.75
C GLY A 176 -44.53 -0.91 15.59
N PHE A 177 -44.62 0.41 15.80
CA PHE A 177 -44.34 1.40 14.78
C PHE A 177 -43.30 2.39 15.27
N CYS A 178 -42.38 2.79 14.38
CA CYS A 178 -41.36 3.79 14.67
C CYS A 178 -42.04 5.13 15.00
N THR A 179 -41.81 5.66 16.19
CA THR A 179 -42.43 6.93 16.62
C THR A 179 -41.95 8.14 15.80
N LYS A 180 -40.83 8.00 15.09
CA LYS A 180 -40.26 9.08 14.26
C LYS A 180 -40.83 9.11 12.84
N CYS A 181 -41.07 7.94 12.21
CA CYS A 181 -41.48 7.88 10.80
C CYS A 181 -42.74 7.04 10.53
N GLY A 182 -43.30 6.38 11.55
CA GLY A 182 -44.47 5.51 11.42
C GLY A 182 -44.19 4.19 10.71
N HIS A 183 -42.94 3.82 10.40
CA HIS A 183 -42.64 2.54 9.77
C HIS A 183 -42.84 1.37 10.76
N PRO A 184 -43.54 0.29 10.38
CA PRO A 184 -43.68 -0.87 11.24
C PRO A 184 -42.31 -1.52 11.52
N TYR A 185 -42.13 -2.05 12.71
CA TYR A 185 -40.99 -2.87 13.08
C TYR A 185 -41.47 -4.13 13.79
N SER A 186 -40.79 -5.24 13.53
CA SER A 186 -40.91 -6.48 14.30
C SER A 186 -39.52 -7.06 14.53
N PHE A 187 -39.24 -7.38 15.79
CA PHE A 187 -38.02 -8.07 16.22
C PHE A 187 -38.32 -9.53 16.61
N VAL A 188 -39.53 -10.02 16.30
CA VAL A 188 -39.95 -11.39 16.59
C VAL A 188 -39.63 -12.29 15.40
N PRO A 189 -39.10 -13.50 15.62
CA PRO A 189 -38.92 -14.48 14.54
C PRO A 189 -40.24 -14.79 13.83
N LYS A 190 -40.24 -14.69 12.51
CA LYS A 190 -41.37 -15.04 11.65
C LYS A 190 -41.48 -16.55 11.43
N LEU A 191 -40.35 -17.24 11.36
CA LEU A 191 -40.27 -18.70 11.25
C LEU A 191 -39.85 -19.32 12.59
N LYS A 192 -40.41 -20.49 12.90
CA LYS A 192 -40.13 -21.28 14.10
C LYS A 192 -39.49 -22.61 13.71
N ALA A 193 -38.79 -23.21 14.68
CA ALA A 193 -38.24 -24.54 14.52
C ALA A 193 -39.37 -25.56 14.21
N GLY A 194 -39.18 -26.37 13.18
CA GLY A 194 -40.16 -27.33 12.67
C GLY A 194 -41.02 -26.80 11.51
N ASP A 195 -41.01 -25.50 11.22
CA ASP A 195 -41.71 -24.97 10.04
C ASP A 195 -41.08 -25.51 8.77
N VAL A 196 -41.89 -25.86 7.77
CA VAL A 196 -41.42 -26.32 6.46
C VAL A 196 -41.75 -25.27 5.40
N VAL A 197 -40.74 -24.49 5.03
CA VAL A 197 -40.84 -23.42 4.02
C VAL A 197 -40.87 -24.05 2.63
N HIS A 198 -41.86 -23.66 1.82
CA HIS A 198 -42.08 -24.16 0.46
C HIS A 198 -42.10 -25.72 0.37
N GLY A 199 -42.53 -26.40 1.43
CA GLY A 199 -42.54 -27.87 1.48
C GLY A 199 -41.16 -28.54 1.34
N GLN A 200 -40.06 -27.79 1.43
CA GLN A 200 -38.71 -28.27 1.13
C GLN A 200 -37.72 -27.98 2.26
N TYR A 201 -37.79 -26.80 2.87
CA TYR A 201 -36.78 -26.35 3.84
C TYR A 201 -37.33 -26.42 5.26
N GLU A 202 -36.85 -27.37 6.03
CA GLU A 202 -37.24 -27.52 7.43
C GLU A 202 -36.41 -26.60 8.32
N VAL A 203 -37.06 -25.61 8.94
CA VAL A 203 -36.44 -24.59 9.78
C VAL A 203 -36.00 -25.20 11.11
N MET A 204 -34.77 -24.91 11.50
CA MET A 204 -34.17 -25.41 12.74
C MET A 204 -34.09 -24.34 13.83
N GLY A 205 -34.13 -23.07 13.42
CA GLY A 205 -34.21 -21.93 14.33
C GLY A 205 -33.44 -20.73 13.80
N CYS A 206 -33.32 -19.69 14.63
CA CYS A 206 -32.64 -18.46 14.26
C CYS A 206 -31.13 -18.56 14.49
N LEU A 207 -30.34 -18.05 13.56
CA LEU A 207 -28.88 -17.90 13.69
C LEU A 207 -28.51 -16.49 14.14
N ALA A 208 -29.13 -15.48 13.55
CA ALA A 208 -28.79 -14.07 13.76
C ALA A 208 -29.95 -13.15 13.38
N HIS A 209 -29.85 -11.89 13.77
CA HIS A 209 -30.75 -10.82 13.34
C HIS A 209 -29.94 -9.69 12.70
N GLY A 210 -30.33 -9.28 11.49
CA GLY A 210 -29.69 -8.22 10.69
C GLY A 210 -30.66 -7.10 10.30
N GLY A 211 -30.25 -6.26 9.33
CA GLY A 211 -31.05 -5.12 8.87
C GLY A 211 -32.34 -5.52 8.13
N LEU A 212 -32.37 -6.72 7.55
CA LEU A 212 -33.51 -7.29 6.82
C LEU A 212 -34.31 -8.30 7.68
N GLY A 213 -34.07 -8.31 9.00
CA GLY A 213 -34.74 -9.20 9.95
C GLY A 213 -33.91 -10.44 10.32
N TRP A 214 -34.62 -11.49 10.73
CA TRP A 214 -34.03 -12.75 11.21
C TRP A 214 -33.44 -13.59 10.07
N ILE A 215 -32.35 -14.27 10.40
CA ILE A 215 -31.64 -15.23 9.55
C ILE A 215 -31.83 -16.60 10.19
N TYR A 216 -32.31 -17.58 9.42
CA TYR A 216 -32.70 -18.89 9.91
C TYR A 216 -31.79 -19.99 9.36
N LEU A 217 -31.50 -20.99 10.18
CA LEU A 217 -30.93 -22.25 9.72
C LEU A 217 -32.06 -23.18 9.28
N ALA A 218 -31.88 -23.88 8.17
CA ALA A 218 -32.79 -24.95 7.75
C ALA A 218 -32.04 -26.13 7.11
N VAL A 219 -32.76 -27.24 6.97
CA VAL A 219 -32.34 -28.42 6.23
C VAL A 219 -33.11 -28.48 4.90
N ASP A 220 -32.38 -28.55 3.79
CA ASP A 220 -32.97 -28.76 2.47
C ASP A 220 -33.26 -30.26 2.27
N ARG A 221 -34.52 -30.64 2.47
CA ARG A 221 -34.99 -32.03 2.39
C ARG A 221 -34.94 -32.62 0.98
N ALA A 222 -34.87 -31.78 -0.05
CA ALA A 222 -34.81 -32.25 -1.45
C ALA A 222 -33.38 -32.58 -1.90
N VAL A 223 -32.35 -32.06 -1.22
CA VAL A 223 -30.95 -32.20 -1.64
C VAL A 223 -30.08 -32.71 -0.50
N SER A 224 -30.10 -34.04 -0.29
CA SER A 224 -29.22 -34.74 0.66
C SER A 224 -29.20 -34.18 2.09
N ASP A 225 -30.32 -33.64 2.57
CA ASP A 225 -30.44 -33.01 3.89
C ASP A 225 -29.33 -31.97 4.18
N ARG A 226 -28.91 -31.22 3.16
CA ARG A 226 -27.85 -30.21 3.33
C ARG A 226 -28.35 -29.03 4.16
N TRP A 227 -27.40 -28.40 4.86
CA TRP A 227 -27.66 -27.17 5.62
C TRP A 227 -27.76 -25.96 4.70
N VAL A 228 -28.81 -25.17 4.90
CA VAL A 228 -29.06 -23.92 4.19
C VAL A 228 -29.43 -22.80 5.15
N VAL A 229 -29.33 -21.56 4.69
CA VAL A 229 -29.75 -20.37 5.41
C VAL A 229 -30.91 -19.72 4.68
N LEU A 230 -31.95 -19.31 5.42
CA LEU A 230 -33.06 -18.52 4.91
C LEU A 230 -32.95 -17.10 5.46
N LYS A 231 -33.08 -16.11 4.59
CA LYS A 231 -33.13 -14.68 4.95
C LYS A 231 -34.33 -14.04 4.28
N GLY A 232 -35.12 -13.28 5.05
CA GLY A 232 -36.28 -12.57 4.51
C GLY A 232 -35.87 -11.52 3.48
N LEU A 233 -36.64 -11.42 2.40
CA LEU A 233 -36.63 -10.28 1.48
C LEU A 233 -37.57 -9.20 2.06
N LEU A 234 -37.32 -7.92 1.77
CA LEU A 234 -38.06 -6.80 2.37
C LEU A 234 -39.59 -6.98 2.21
N ASP A 235 -40.30 -6.47 3.22
CA ASP A 235 -41.75 -6.51 3.41
C ASP A 235 -42.50 -5.76 2.29
N THR A 236 -42.60 -6.38 1.12
CA THR A 236 -43.52 -5.96 0.07
C THR A 236 -44.84 -6.67 0.34
N GLY A 237 -45.75 -6.04 1.08
CA GLY A 237 -47.11 -6.54 1.31
C GLY A 237 -47.98 -6.67 0.05
N ASP A 238 -47.36 -6.62 -1.13
CA ASP A 238 -47.95 -6.73 -2.46
C ASP A 238 -47.24 -7.88 -3.22
N GLN A 239 -48.03 -8.82 -3.74
CA GLN A 239 -47.54 -9.99 -4.48
C GLN A 239 -46.84 -9.60 -5.78
N ASP A 240 -47.29 -8.54 -6.45
CA ASP A 240 -46.67 -8.08 -7.71
C ASP A 240 -45.29 -7.46 -7.44
N ALA A 241 -45.14 -6.73 -6.34
CA ALA A 241 -43.86 -6.17 -5.90
C ALA A 241 -42.87 -7.26 -5.45
N MET A 242 -43.36 -8.34 -4.83
CA MET A 242 -42.52 -9.49 -4.48
C MET A 242 -42.04 -10.24 -5.72
N ALA A 243 -42.94 -10.52 -6.67
CA ALA A 243 -42.61 -11.21 -7.92
C ALA A 243 -41.60 -10.41 -8.76
N ALA A 244 -41.74 -9.07 -8.78
CA ALA A 244 -40.76 -8.17 -9.37
C ALA A 244 -39.41 -8.25 -8.65
N ALA A 245 -39.37 -8.18 -7.32
CA ALA A 245 -38.15 -8.27 -6.52
C ALA A 245 -37.42 -9.62 -6.68
N ILE A 246 -38.16 -10.73 -6.79
CA ILE A 246 -37.59 -12.06 -7.07
C ILE A 246 -37.04 -12.08 -8.49
N SER A 247 -37.80 -11.61 -9.49
CA SER A 247 -37.36 -11.58 -10.89
C SER A 247 -36.11 -10.72 -11.08
N GLU A 248 -36.03 -9.59 -10.39
CA GLU A 248 -34.88 -8.67 -10.40
C GLU A 248 -33.62 -9.30 -9.79
N ARG A 249 -33.77 -10.26 -8.88
CA ARG A 249 -32.65 -10.90 -8.15
C ARG A 249 -32.28 -12.30 -8.67
N ARG A 250 -32.96 -12.83 -9.69
CA ARG A 250 -32.68 -14.17 -10.24
C ARG A 250 -31.23 -14.34 -10.70
N PHE A 251 -30.60 -13.28 -11.20
CA PHE A 251 -29.20 -13.32 -11.63
C PHE A 251 -28.22 -13.69 -10.51
N LEU A 252 -28.59 -13.48 -9.23
CA LEU A 252 -27.77 -13.87 -8.08
C LEU A 252 -27.57 -15.38 -7.97
N ALA A 253 -28.52 -16.19 -8.48
CA ALA A 253 -28.41 -17.64 -8.49
C ALA A 253 -27.41 -18.16 -9.53
N GLU A 254 -27.03 -17.34 -10.53
CA GLU A 254 -26.05 -17.71 -11.56
C GLU A 254 -24.60 -17.44 -11.11
N ILE A 255 -24.42 -16.78 -9.95
CA ILE A 255 -23.10 -16.42 -9.43
C ILE A 255 -22.47 -17.64 -8.75
N GLU A 256 -21.37 -18.12 -9.31
CA GLU A 256 -20.58 -19.20 -8.74
C GLU A 256 -19.11 -18.79 -8.57
N HIS A 257 -18.71 -18.62 -7.30
CA HIS A 257 -17.34 -18.29 -6.94
C HIS A 257 -16.99 -18.90 -5.57
N ALA A 258 -15.74 -19.30 -5.35
CA ALA A 258 -15.31 -19.93 -4.09
C ALA A 258 -15.52 -19.00 -2.89
N ASN A 259 -15.18 -17.72 -3.05
CA ASN A 259 -15.26 -16.68 -2.03
C ASN A 259 -16.61 -15.94 -1.97
N ILE A 260 -17.65 -16.41 -2.66
CA ILE A 260 -19.00 -15.83 -2.61
C ILE A 260 -19.98 -16.91 -2.13
N VAL A 261 -20.93 -16.54 -1.27
CA VAL A 261 -22.00 -17.42 -0.84
C VAL A 261 -22.85 -17.84 -2.04
N ARG A 262 -23.14 -19.14 -2.16
CA ARG A 262 -24.04 -19.62 -3.22
C ARG A 262 -25.50 -19.34 -2.85
N ILE A 263 -26.23 -18.74 -3.79
CA ILE A 263 -27.69 -18.60 -3.70
C ILE A 263 -28.31 -19.81 -4.39
N TYR A 264 -29.14 -20.57 -3.67
CA TYR A 264 -29.77 -21.79 -4.18
C TYR A 264 -31.16 -21.54 -4.74
N ASN A 265 -31.96 -20.71 -4.07
CA ASN A 265 -33.35 -20.54 -4.47
C ASN A 265 -33.95 -19.24 -3.88
N PHE A 266 -35.10 -18.85 -4.41
CA PHE A 266 -36.00 -17.83 -3.87
C PHE A 266 -37.36 -18.48 -3.64
N VAL A 267 -37.86 -18.42 -2.41
CA VAL A 267 -39.09 -19.11 -2.03
C VAL A 267 -40.03 -18.21 -1.25
N GLU A 268 -41.30 -18.57 -1.24
CA GLU A 268 -42.35 -17.86 -0.53
C GLU A 268 -42.90 -18.74 0.60
N HIS A 269 -43.32 -18.10 1.69
CA HIS A 269 -43.97 -18.77 2.80
C HIS A 269 -45.03 -17.89 3.43
N LEU A 270 -46.18 -18.48 3.73
CA LEU A 270 -47.29 -17.80 4.40
C LEU A 270 -46.95 -17.62 5.88
N ASP A 271 -46.82 -16.38 6.34
CA ASP A 271 -46.78 -16.08 7.77
C ASP A 271 -48.18 -16.36 8.34
N GLN A 272 -48.28 -17.42 9.14
CA GLN A 272 -49.56 -17.86 9.74
C GLN A 272 -50.17 -16.84 10.71
N ARG A 273 -49.36 -15.90 11.22
CA ARG A 273 -49.82 -14.90 12.19
C ARG A 273 -50.43 -13.69 11.50
N THR A 274 -49.81 -13.20 10.43
CA THR A 274 -50.25 -12.01 9.69
C THR A 274 -51.12 -12.38 8.49
N GLY A 275 -51.02 -13.61 7.98
CA GLY A 275 -51.60 -14.04 6.72
C GLY A 275 -50.86 -13.50 5.49
N SER A 276 -49.70 -12.84 5.65
CA SER A 276 -48.91 -12.32 4.53
C SER A 276 -48.07 -13.42 3.90
N LEU A 277 -47.88 -13.34 2.59
CA LEU A 277 -46.94 -14.19 1.88
C LEU A 277 -45.57 -13.49 1.89
N ASP A 278 -44.60 -14.09 2.57
CA ASP A 278 -43.27 -13.50 2.76
C ASP A 278 -42.23 -14.23 1.92
N GLY A 279 -41.35 -13.47 1.26
CA GLY A 279 -40.29 -13.99 0.41
C GLY A 279 -39.00 -14.25 1.19
N TYR A 280 -38.30 -15.33 0.83
CA TYR A 280 -37.05 -15.75 1.43
C TYR A 280 -36.01 -16.08 0.35
N ILE A 281 -34.78 -15.61 0.54
CA ILE A 281 -33.62 -16.10 -0.20
C ILE A 281 -33.03 -17.30 0.53
N VAL A 282 -32.80 -18.39 -0.20
CA VAL A 282 -32.18 -19.63 0.28
C VAL A 282 -30.74 -19.65 -0.19
N MET A 283 -29.79 -19.78 0.74
CA MET A 283 -28.37 -19.70 0.45
C MET A 283 -27.53 -20.73 1.23
N GLU A 284 -26.29 -20.91 0.79
CA GLU A 284 -25.30 -21.76 1.45
C GLU A 284 -25.11 -21.38 2.93
N TYR A 285 -25.10 -22.39 3.80
CA TYR A 285 -24.65 -22.20 5.18
C TYR A 285 -23.12 -22.08 5.25
N VAL A 286 -22.63 -20.87 5.50
CA VAL A 286 -21.21 -20.57 5.73
C VAL A 286 -20.92 -20.59 7.23
N GLY A 287 -20.28 -21.68 7.68
CA GLY A 287 -19.88 -21.83 9.08
C GLY A 287 -18.49 -21.24 9.33
N GLY A 288 -18.34 -20.40 10.36
CA GLY A 288 -17.09 -19.72 10.64
C GLY A 288 -17.32 -18.50 11.54
N LYS A 289 -16.44 -17.51 11.43
CA LYS A 289 -16.58 -16.22 12.14
C LYS A 289 -16.50 -15.07 11.16
N SER A 290 -17.37 -14.09 11.31
CA SER A 290 -17.27 -12.83 10.59
C SER A 290 -15.96 -12.11 10.95
N LEU A 291 -15.42 -11.30 10.03
CA LEU A 291 -14.26 -10.45 10.31
C LEU A 291 -14.53 -9.52 11.50
N LYS A 292 -15.79 -9.10 11.68
CA LYS A 292 -16.24 -8.35 12.87
C LYS A 292 -16.07 -9.13 14.16
N GLU A 293 -16.50 -10.40 14.21
CA GLU A 293 -16.33 -11.24 15.40
C GLU A 293 -14.85 -11.51 15.69
N ILE A 294 -14.05 -11.77 14.65
CA ILE A 294 -12.61 -11.94 14.78
C ILE A 294 -11.99 -10.67 15.38
N ALA A 295 -12.26 -9.50 14.79
CA ALA A 295 -11.75 -8.22 15.30
C ALA A 295 -12.26 -7.87 16.72
N ASN A 296 -13.49 -8.25 17.07
CA ASN A 296 -14.06 -7.97 18.38
C ASN A 296 -13.57 -8.92 19.47
N SER A 297 -13.23 -10.16 19.11
CA SER A 297 -12.65 -11.12 20.04
C SER A 297 -11.24 -10.74 20.50
N ARG A 298 -10.54 -9.91 19.72
CA ARG A 298 -9.20 -9.42 20.04
C ARG A 298 -9.26 -8.22 20.98
N ARG A 299 -8.72 -8.40 22.18
CA ARG A 299 -8.60 -7.35 23.20
C ARG A 299 -7.21 -7.41 23.85
N THR A 300 -6.65 -6.25 24.14
CA THR A 300 -5.43 -6.14 24.94
C THR A 300 -5.72 -6.52 26.39
N LYS A 301 -4.67 -6.71 27.20
CA LYS A 301 -4.80 -7.02 28.64
C LYS A 301 -5.65 -5.97 29.39
N ASP A 302 -5.63 -4.73 28.93
CA ASP A 302 -6.38 -3.61 29.51
C ASP A 302 -7.80 -3.46 28.92
N GLY A 303 -8.26 -4.45 28.15
CA GLY A 303 -9.59 -4.47 27.54
C GLY A 303 -9.78 -3.55 26.33
N ARG A 304 -8.71 -2.92 25.84
CA ARG A 304 -8.77 -2.10 24.61
C ARG A 304 -8.83 -3.00 23.38
N ARG A 305 -9.30 -2.47 22.25
CA ARG A 305 -9.28 -3.19 20.98
C ARG A 305 -7.82 -3.51 20.62
N ASP A 306 -7.57 -4.76 20.24
CA ASP A 306 -6.31 -5.20 19.66
C ASP A 306 -6.53 -5.39 18.15
N PRO A 307 -6.10 -4.45 17.30
CA PRO A 307 -6.29 -4.54 15.85
C PRO A 307 -5.66 -5.80 15.25
N LEU A 308 -6.10 -6.18 14.05
CA LEU A 308 -5.47 -7.29 13.35
C LEU A 308 -4.08 -6.88 12.84
N PRO A 309 -3.12 -7.83 12.81
CA PRO A 309 -1.89 -7.64 12.07
C PRO A 309 -2.17 -7.28 10.60
N VAL A 310 -1.38 -6.36 10.04
CA VAL A 310 -1.60 -5.82 8.69
C VAL A 310 -1.56 -6.94 7.64
N GLU A 311 -0.63 -7.87 7.77
CA GLU A 311 -0.48 -9.00 6.87
C GLU A 311 -1.73 -9.91 6.84
N GLN A 312 -2.43 -10.05 7.98
CA GLN A 312 -3.68 -10.79 8.07
C GLN A 312 -4.84 -10.01 7.41
N ALA A 313 -4.91 -8.70 7.61
CA ALA A 313 -5.93 -7.86 6.96
C ALA A 313 -5.73 -7.82 5.43
N CYS A 314 -4.49 -7.68 4.95
CA CYS A 314 -4.14 -7.77 3.54
C CYS A 314 -4.57 -9.11 2.94
N ALA A 315 -4.35 -10.23 3.64
CA ALA A 315 -4.80 -11.55 3.20
C ALA A 315 -6.33 -11.61 2.96
N TYR A 316 -7.13 -11.05 3.88
CA TYR A 316 -8.58 -10.95 3.67
C TYR A 316 -8.95 -10.01 2.53
N GLY A 317 -8.25 -8.87 2.40
CA GLY A 317 -8.48 -7.91 1.32
C GLY A 317 -8.25 -8.52 -0.07
N ILE A 318 -7.18 -9.31 -0.23
CA ILE A 318 -6.85 -9.98 -1.50
C ILE A 318 -7.98 -10.95 -1.90
N GLU A 319 -8.43 -11.82 -1.00
CA GLU A 319 -9.53 -12.75 -1.31
C GLU A 319 -10.87 -12.04 -1.57
N ALA A 320 -11.15 -10.95 -0.87
CA ALA A 320 -12.31 -10.13 -1.15
C ALA A 320 -12.23 -9.50 -2.55
N LEU A 321 -11.06 -8.99 -2.95
CA LEU A 321 -10.83 -8.41 -4.27
C LEU A 321 -10.96 -9.43 -5.40
N GLU A 322 -10.56 -10.70 -5.19
CA GLU A 322 -10.83 -11.78 -6.15
C GLU A 322 -12.34 -11.98 -6.37
N ALA A 323 -13.13 -12.00 -5.29
CA ALA A 323 -14.59 -12.08 -5.38
C ALA A 323 -15.22 -10.86 -6.07
N LEU A 324 -14.79 -9.66 -5.71
CA LEU A 324 -15.24 -8.39 -6.31
C LEU A 324 -14.89 -8.34 -7.80
N GLY A 325 -13.68 -8.73 -8.19
CA GLY A 325 -13.26 -8.80 -9.59
C GLY A 325 -14.11 -9.76 -10.41
N HIS A 326 -14.51 -10.90 -9.83
CA HIS A 326 -15.46 -11.82 -10.45
C HIS A 326 -16.83 -11.18 -10.72
N LEU A 327 -17.37 -10.43 -9.75
CA LEU A 327 -18.63 -9.69 -9.91
C LEU A 327 -18.50 -8.58 -10.95
N HIS A 328 -17.43 -7.79 -10.89
CA HIS A 328 -17.18 -6.68 -11.82
C HIS A 328 -17.09 -7.17 -13.27
N SER A 329 -16.45 -8.33 -13.49
CA SER A 329 -16.37 -8.96 -14.83
C SER A 329 -17.72 -9.39 -15.42
N ARG A 330 -18.77 -9.44 -14.58
CA ARG A 330 -20.15 -9.80 -14.95
C ARG A 330 -21.09 -8.60 -14.89
N ASN A 331 -20.56 -7.38 -14.89
CA ASN A 331 -21.35 -6.14 -14.79
C ASN A 331 -22.16 -6.03 -13.48
N LEU A 332 -21.64 -6.58 -12.38
CA LEU A 332 -22.26 -6.54 -11.05
C LEU A 332 -21.40 -5.78 -10.05
N LEU A 333 -22.03 -5.08 -9.11
CA LEU A 333 -21.40 -4.37 -8.00
C LEU A 333 -21.84 -4.98 -6.67
N TYR A 334 -20.95 -5.03 -5.67
CA TYR A 334 -21.27 -5.60 -4.36
C TYR A 334 -21.95 -4.60 -3.40
N CYS A 335 -21.54 -3.33 -3.46
CA CYS A 335 -22.12 -2.15 -2.79
C CYS A 335 -22.06 -2.09 -1.24
N ASP A 336 -21.90 -3.21 -0.53
CA ASP A 336 -21.88 -3.22 0.94
C ASP A 336 -20.75 -4.09 1.53
N PHE A 337 -19.53 -4.00 1.00
CA PHE A 337 -18.40 -4.75 1.56
C PHE A 337 -17.92 -4.10 2.87
N LYS A 338 -17.92 -4.90 3.94
CA LYS A 338 -17.55 -4.50 5.30
C LYS A 338 -17.26 -5.73 6.16
N VAL A 339 -16.73 -5.50 7.36
CA VAL A 339 -16.35 -6.56 8.31
C VAL A 339 -17.50 -7.49 8.73
N ASP A 340 -18.75 -7.05 8.63
CA ASP A 340 -19.95 -7.84 8.94
C ASP A 340 -20.29 -8.86 7.83
N ASN A 341 -19.96 -8.53 6.57
CA ASN A 341 -20.43 -9.26 5.39
C ASN A 341 -19.40 -10.25 4.82
N ALA A 342 -18.30 -10.48 5.56
CA ALA A 342 -17.24 -11.40 5.19
C ALA A 342 -16.97 -12.37 6.36
N ILE A 343 -17.06 -13.68 6.09
CA ILE A 343 -16.82 -14.75 7.06
C ILE A 343 -15.54 -15.49 6.70
N GLN A 344 -14.65 -15.63 7.67
CA GLN A 344 -13.59 -16.62 7.56
C GLN A 344 -14.14 -17.99 7.96
N THR A 345 -14.01 -18.95 7.05
CA THR A 345 -14.29 -20.37 7.25
C THR A 345 -13.02 -21.15 6.96
N GLU A 346 -12.50 -21.87 7.97
CA GLU A 346 -11.22 -22.58 7.86
C GLU A 346 -10.09 -21.65 7.36
N ASP A 347 -9.59 -21.89 6.14
CA ASP A 347 -8.55 -21.13 5.46
C ASP A 347 -9.04 -20.33 4.25
N GLN A 348 -10.35 -19.99 4.19
CA GLN A 348 -10.98 -19.21 3.13
C GLN A 348 -11.83 -18.07 3.70
N LEU A 349 -11.97 -16.99 2.92
CA LEU A 349 -12.92 -15.90 3.14
C LEU A 349 -14.12 -16.06 2.21
N LYS A 350 -15.34 -15.96 2.74
CA LYS A 350 -16.59 -15.94 1.96
C LYS A 350 -17.39 -14.67 2.23
N LEU A 351 -17.82 -14.01 1.15
CA LEU A 351 -18.78 -12.91 1.17
C LEU A 351 -20.20 -13.48 1.29
N ILE A 352 -20.99 -12.99 2.25
CA ILE A 352 -22.25 -13.64 2.66
C ILE A 352 -23.53 -12.83 2.48
N ASP A 353 -23.44 -11.53 2.16
CA ASP A 353 -24.64 -10.69 2.01
C ASP A 353 -24.78 -10.15 0.59
N MET A 354 -25.57 -10.86 -0.22
CA MET A 354 -25.85 -10.49 -1.61
C MET A 354 -27.02 -9.49 -1.73
N GLY A 355 -27.56 -8.98 -0.62
CA GLY A 355 -28.78 -8.18 -0.62
C GLY A 355 -28.65 -6.77 -1.24
N ALA A 356 -27.43 -6.24 -1.30
CA ALA A 356 -27.10 -4.95 -1.93
C ALA A 356 -26.47 -5.10 -3.33
N VAL A 357 -26.25 -6.34 -3.77
CA VAL A 357 -25.63 -6.61 -5.07
C VAL A 357 -26.59 -6.18 -6.17
N ARG A 358 -26.06 -5.44 -7.15
CA ARG A 358 -26.84 -4.90 -8.25
C ARG A 358 -26.05 -4.88 -9.55
N ARG A 359 -26.74 -4.64 -10.65
CA ARG A 359 -26.07 -4.42 -11.94
C ARG A 359 -25.50 -3.01 -12.03
N MET A 360 -24.45 -2.82 -12.82
CA MET A 360 -23.84 -1.50 -13.03
C MET A 360 -24.74 -0.55 -13.82
N ASP A 361 -25.65 -1.08 -14.65
CA ASP A 361 -26.59 -0.33 -15.50
C ASP A 361 -27.97 -0.14 -14.85
N ASP A 362 -28.10 -0.49 -13.58
CA ASP A 362 -29.33 -0.28 -12.81
C ASP A 362 -29.28 1.11 -12.15
N ASP A 363 -30.18 1.99 -12.58
CA ASP A 363 -30.33 3.37 -12.08
C ASP A 363 -31.60 3.57 -11.22
N GLU A 364 -32.48 2.57 -11.16
CA GLU A 364 -33.80 2.69 -10.53
C GLU A 364 -33.85 2.10 -9.12
N SER A 365 -33.06 1.06 -8.84
CA SER A 365 -33.06 0.43 -7.52
C SER A 365 -32.56 1.33 -6.41
N ALA A 366 -33.11 1.13 -5.22
CA ALA A 366 -32.64 1.78 -4.00
C ALA A 366 -31.17 1.43 -3.73
N ILE A 367 -30.35 2.45 -3.51
CA ILE A 367 -28.93 2.28 -3.18
C ILE A 367 -28.79 2.05 -1.67
N TYR A 368 -28.21 0.91 -1.31
CA TYR A 368 -27.89 0.57 0.08
C TYR A 368 -26.40 0.78 0.37
N GLY A 369 -26.09 1.16 1.61
CA GLY A 369 -24.72 1.26 2.07
C GLY A 369 -24.62 1.52 3.56
N THR A 370 -23.44 1.31 4.13
CA THR A 370 -23.18 1.48 5.56
C THR A 370 -22.32 2.73 5.79
N VAL A 371 -22.80 3.65 6.63
CA VAL A 371 -22.06 4.85 7.03
C VAL A 371 -20.68 4.47 7.59
N GLY A 372 -19.65 5.18 7.12
CA GLY A 372 -18.24 4.92 7.46
C GLY A 372 -17.53 3.91 6.57
N TYR A 373 -18.26 3.22 5.68
CA TYR A 373 -17.72 2.34 4.63
C TYR A 373 -18.06 2.82 3.23
N GLN A 374 -19.29 3.29 3.01
CA GLN A 374 -19.78 3.73 1.71
C GLN A 374 -18.97 4.92 1.18
N ALA A 375 -18.68 4.91 -0.12
CA ALA A 375 -17.97 6.01 -0.77
C ALA A 375 -18.86 7.27 -0.84
N PRO A 376 -18.29 8.48 -0.68
CA PRO A 376 -19.06 9.72 -0.53
C PRO A 376 -19.85 10.09 -1.79
N GLU A 377 -19.36 9.74 -2.98
CA GLU A 377 -19.99 10.07 -4.26
C GLU A 377 -21.24 9.23 -4.56
N VAL A 378 -21.43 8.08 -3.89
CA VAL A 378 -22.48 7.10 -4.23
C VAL A 378 -23.89 7.70 -4.17
N ALA A 379 -24.13 8.63 -3.24
CA ALA A 379 -25.41 9.31 -3.12
C ALA A 379 -25.71 10.25 -4.30
N GLU A 380 -24.69 10.72 -5.01
CA GLU A 380 -24.81 11.70 -6.10
C GLU A 380 -24.67 11.04 -7.48
N THR A 381 -23.69 10.15 -7.65
CA THR A 381 -23.32 9.55 -8.94
C THR A 381 -23.75 8.09 -9.09
N GLY A 382 -24.29 7.48 -8.03
CA GLY A 382 -24.53 6.05 -7.97
C GLY A 382 -23.27 5.22 -7.68
N PRO A 383 -23.45 3.92 -7.40
CA PRO A 383 -22.35 3.00 -7.13
C PRO A 383 -21.60 2.64 -8.40
N SER A 384 -20.31 2.35 -8.24
CA SER A 384 -19.40 2.00 -9.33
C SER A 384 -18.32 1.02 -8.84
N VAL A 385 -17.48 0.52 -9.76
CA VAL A 385 -16.28 -0.24 -9.39
C VAL A 385 -15.43 0.55 -8.39
N ALA A 386 -15.24 1.85 -8.62
CA ALA A 386 -14.46 2.72 -7.74
C ALA A 386 -15.08 2.85 -6.34
N SER A 387 -16.41 2.82 -6.21
CA SER A 387 -17.07 2.87 -4.90
C SER A 387 -16.94 1.54 -4.14
N ASP A 388 -16.98 0.40 -4.84
CA ASP A 388 -16.69 -0.91 -4.24
C ASP A 388 -15.26 -0.95 -3.69
N LEU A 389 -14.27 -0.48 -4.46
CA LEU A 389 -12.86 -0.47 -4.04
C LEU A 389 -12.61 0.47 -2.84
N TYR A 390 -13.37 1.57 -2.75
CA TYR A 390 -13.39 2.43 -1.56
C TYR A 390 -13.79 1.64 -0.31
N THR A 391 -14.84 0.82 -0.38
CA THR A 391 -15.28 0.01 0.77
C THR A 391 -14.22 -1.01 1.22
N VAL A 392 -13.39 -1.51 0.29
CA VAL A 392 -12.24 -2.37 0.61
C VAL A 392 -11.20 -1.60 1.42
N GLY A 393 -10.80 -0.40 0.96
CA GLY A 393 -9.88 0.47 1.70
C GLY A 393 -10.38 0.80 3.10
N ARG A 394 -11.67 1.16 3.24
CA ARG A 394 -12.30 1.41 4.55
C ARG A 394 -12.28 0.18 5.45
N THR A 395 -12.58 -1.00 4.91
CA THR A 395 -12.57 -2.27 5.65
C THR A 395 -11.17 -2.61 6.16
N LEU A 396 -10.14 -2.47 5.31
CA LEU A 396 -8.74 -2.66 5.71
C LEU A 396 -8.31 -1.69 6.83
N ALA A 397 -8.70 -0.42 6.73
CA ALA A 397 -8.43 0.58 7.76
C ALA A 397 -9.08 0.19 9.11
N VAL A 398 -10.37 -0.18 9.09
CA VAL A 398 -11.07 -0.63 10.30
C VAL A 398 -10.39 -1.85 10.94
N LEU A 399 -9.90 -2.80 10.14
CA LEU A 399 -9.27 -4.02 10.66
C LEU A 399 -7.89 -3.77 11.30
N THR A 400 -7.09 -2.82 10.78
CA THR A 400 -5.65 -2.71 11.05
C THR A 400 -5.25 -1.73 12.13
N PHE A 401 -6.11 -0.78 12.52
CA PHE A 401 -5.87 0.09 13.68
C PHE A 401 -7.18 0.42 14.41
N ASP A 402 -7.08 0.99 15.61
CA ASP A 402 -8.25 1.40 16.37
C ASP A 402 -8.87 2.67 15.77
N PHE A 403 -9.72 2.47 14.75
CA PHE A 403 -10.29 3.55 13.97
C PHE A 403 -11.47 4.23 14.68
N GLN A 404 -11.21 4.88 15.80
CA GLN A 404 -12.25 5.58 16.57
C GLN A 404 -12.91 6.69 15.74
N GLY A 405 -14.24 6.68 15.69
CA GLY A 405 -15.03 7.70 14.98
C GLY A 405 -15.12 7.53 13.47
N TYR A 406 -14.80 6.35 12.92
CA TYR A 406 -14.89 6.05 11.49
C TYR A 406 -16.31 6.15 10.91
N THR A 407 -17.35 6.15 11.74
CA THR A 407 -18.76 6.33 11.33
C THR A 407 -19.27 7.75 11.53
N ASN A 408 -18.46 8.67 12.06
CA ASN A 408 -18.88 10.06 12.33
C ASN A 408 -17.80 11.09 11.97
N VAL A 409 -16.74 11.22 12.78
CA VAL A 409 -15.67 12.22 12.61
C VAL A 409 -14.88 11.95 11.33
N PHE A 410 -14.64 10.67 11.04
CA PHE A 410 -13.86 10.20 9.90
C PHE A 410 -14.74 9.39 8.94
N ALA A 411 -15.98 9.83 8.71
CA ALA A 411 -16.95 9.10 7.90
C ALA A 411 -16.46 8.86 6.46
N ASP A 412 -15.75 9.84 5.90
CA ASP A 412 -15.32 9.93 4.50
C ASP A 412 -13.79 10.09 4.32
N CYS A 413 -13.02 10.16 5.42
CA CYS A 413 -11.57 10.40 5.40
C CYS A 413 -10.79 9.48 6.36
N LEU A 414 -9.46 9.43 6.20
CA LEU A 414 -8.54 8.74 7.10
C LEU A 414 -7.93 9.71 8.12
N PRO A 415 -7.56 9.25 9.32
CA PRO A 415 -6.90 10.08 10.32
C PRO A 415 -5.46 10.46 9.89
N ASP A 416 -4.90 11.50 10.53
CA ASP A 416 -3.54 11.97 10.24
C ASP A 416 -2.50 10.85 10.52
N PRO A 417 -1.60 10.55 9.55
CA PRO A 417 -0.65 9.46 9.68
C PRO A 417 0.36 9.63 10.81
N ASP A 418 0.64 10.86 11.27
CA ASP A 418 1.56 11.07 12.39
C ASP A 418 1.03 10.46 13.70
N HIS A 419 -0.29 10.26 13.83
CA HIS A 419 -0.93 9.71 15.02
C HIS A 419 -1.19 8.20 14.96
N ILE A 420 -1.03 7.57 13.79
CA ILE A 420 -1.29 6.14 13.59
C ILE A 420 0.03 5.41 13.39
N GLU A 421 0.40 4.56 14.35
CA GLU A 421 1.65 3.80 14.31
C GLU A 421 1.77 2.93 13.05
N VAL A 422 0.68 2.25 12.66
CA VAL A 422 0.64 1.39 11.47
C VAL A 422 0.98 2.17 10.19
N PHE A 423 0.50 3.41 10.06
CA PHE A 423 0.77 4.25 8.89
C PHE A 423 2.23 4.73 8.85
N ARG A 424 2.80 5.01 10.03
CA ARG A 424 4.23 5.33 10.14
C ARG A 424 5.10 4.10 9.91
N GLN A 425 4.66 2.91 10.27
CA GLN A 425 5.46 1.70 10.08
C GLN A 425 5.45 1.27 8.61
N TYR A 426 4.26 1.15 8.01
CA TYR A 426 4.04 0.61 6.67
C TYR A 426 3.51 1.70 5.73
N GLU A 427 4.43 2.46 5.13
CA GLU A 427 4.08 3.59 4.26
C GLU A 427 3.33 3.15 3.00
N SER A 428 3.75 2.03 2.39
CA SER A 428 3.09 1.47 1.21
C SER A 428 1.63 1.09 1.49
N PHE A 429 1.36 0.50 2.65
CA PHE A 429 0.00 0.21 3.10
C PHE A 429 -0.82 1.48 3.31
N TYR A 430 -0.24 2.51 3.93
CA TYR A 430 -0.91 3.80 4.07
C TYR A 430 -1.25 4.43 2.72
N ARG A 431 -0.32 4.46 1.76
CA ARG A 431 -0.56 4.99 0.41
C ARG A 431 -1.63 4.20 -0.34
N LEU A 432 -1.66 2.87 -0.17
CA LEU A 432 -2.73 2.03 -0.70
C LEU A 432 -4.10 2.41 -0.13
N LEU A 433 -4.20 2.63 1.19
CA LEU A 433 -5.45 3.07 1.81
C LEU A 433 -5.86 4.44 1.28
N VAL A 434 -4.93 5.40 1.19
CA VAL A 434 -5.19 6.73 0.64
C VAL A 434 -5.72 6.66 -0.79
N ARG A 435 -5.06 5.90 -1.68
CA ARG A 435 -5.50 5.72 -3.06
C ARG A 435 -6.88 5.05 -3.14
N ALA A 436 -7.10 3.98 -2.35
CA ALA A 436 -8.40 3.30 -2.32
C ALA A 436 -9.52 4.22 -1.83
N THR A 437 -9.23 5.12 -0.89
CA THR A 437 -10.22 6.02 -0.26
C THR A 437 -10.14 7.46 -0.77
N ASP A 438 -9.59 7.71 -1.97
CA ASP A 438 -9.56 9.06 -2.53
C ASP A 438 -10.98 9.59 -2.72
N HIS A 439 -11.21 10.89 -2.48
CA HIS A 439 -12.53 11.48 -2.65
C HIS A 439 -12.93 11.55 -4.13
N ASP A 440 -11.96 11.66 -5.04
CA ASP A 440 -12.16 11.59 -6.47
C ASP A 440 -12.12 10.11 -6.93
N PRO A 441 -13.24 9.53 -7.40
CA PRO A 441 -13.27 8.13 -7.82
C PRO A 441 -12.31 7.83 -8.97
N ALA A 442 -11.95 8.82 -9.80
CA ALA A 442 -11.02 8.63 -10.92
C ALA A 442 -9.57 8.42 -10.47
N ARG A 443 -9.22 8.79 -9.22
CA ARG A 443 -7.88 8.63 -8.65
C ARG A 443 -7.68 7.29 -7.93
N ARG A 444 -8.75 6.54 -7.74
CA ARG A 444 -8.71 5.22 -7.09
C ARG A 444 -8.10 4.17 -8.02
N PHE A 445 -8.05 2.94 -7.54
CA PHE A 445 -7.69 1.80 -8.39
C PHE A 445 -8.76 1.61 -9.49
N THR A 446 -8.33 1.32 -10.72
CA THR A 446 -9.23 1.17 -11.87
C THR A 446 -10.00 -0.14 -11.80
N SER A 447 -9.42 -1.18 -11.19
CA SER A 447 -10.04 -2.50 -11.06
C SER A 447 -9.68 -3.20 -9.75
N ALA A 448 -10.50 -4.19 -9.37
CA ALA A 448 -10.20 -5.06 -8.24
C ALA A 448 -8.89 -5.85 -8.43
N GLN A 449 -8.58 -6.23 -9.68
CA GLN A 449 -7.34 -6.93 -10.02
C GLN A 449 -6.11 -6.05 -9.77
N GLU A 450 -6.12 -4.80 -10.24
CA GLU A 450 -5.03 -3.85 -10.00
C GLU A 450 -4.82 -3.62 -8.49
N MET A 451 -5.91 -3.41 -7.74
CA MET A 451 -5.82 -3.24 -6.30
C MET A 451 -5.28 -4.50 -5.61
N ALA A 452 -5.66 -5.70 -6.06
CA ALA A 452 -5.18 -6.97 -5.49
C ALA A 452 -3.68 -7.18 -5.75
N GLU A 453 -3.19 -6.84 -6.95
CA GLU A 453 -1.76 -6.90 -7.28
C GLU A 453 -0.95 -5.95 -6.40
N GLN A 454 -1.39 -4.69 -6.28
CA GLN A 454 -0.73 -3.70 -5.43
C GLN A 454 -0.79 -4.08 -3.94
N LEU A 455 -1.93 -4.59 -3.45
CA LEU A 455 -2.07 -5.09 -2.08
C LEU A 455 -1.18 -6.30 -1.81
N THR A 456 -0.96 -7.16 -2.81
CA THR A 456 -0.03 -8.29 -2.71
C THR A 456 1.42 -7.82 -2.65
N GLY A 457 1.80 -6.79 -3.40
CA GLY A 457 3.10 -6.13 -3.28
C GLY A 457 3.34 -5.54 -1.88
N VAL A 458 2.33 -4.82 -1.36
CA VAL A 458 2.34 -4.30 0.02
C VAL A 458 2.46 -5.44 1.04
N LEU A 459 1.73 -6.55 0.85
CA LEU A 459 1.80 -7.71 1.74
C LEU A 459 3.21 -8.31 1.79
N ARG A 460 3.88 -8.44 0.64
CA ARG A 460 5.27 -8.94 0.58
C ARG A 460 6.21 -8.04 1.36
N GLU A 461 6.07 -6.73 1.24
CA GLU A 461 6.85 -5.75 1.99
C GLU A 461 6.63 -5.88 3.50
N VAL A 462 5.36 -5.90 3.95
CA VAL A 462 5.00 -6.05 5.37
C VAL A 462 5.59 -7.33 5.96
N VAL A 463 5.41 -8.48 5.29
CA VAL A 463 5.92 -9.77 5.74
C VAL A 463 7.46 -9.79 5.74
N SER A 464 8.10 -9.16 4.75
CA SER A 464 9.56 -9.08 4.69
C SER A 464 10.14 -8.31 5.86
N LEU A 465 9.56 -7.15 6.19
CA LEU A 465 9.96 -6.34 7.33
C LEU A 465 9.75 -7.06 8.67
N GLN A 466 8.63 -7.77 8.84
CA GLN A 466 8.32 -8.47 10.09
C GLN A 466 9.19 -9.71 10.32
N THR A 467 9.41 -10.50 9.26
CA THR A 467 10.11 -11.79 9.37
C THR A 467 11.62 -11.68 9.16
N GLY A 468 12.11 -10.56 8.62
CA GLY A 468 13.49 -10.39 8.17
C GLY A 468 13.85 -11.28 6.98
N ARG A 469 12.86 -11.88 6.31
CA ARG A 469 13.05 -12.75 5.14
C ARG A 469 12.37 -12.14 3.93
N ALA A 470 13.17 -11.88 2.90
CA ALA A 470 12.70 -11.34 1.64
C ALA A 470 11.61 -12.20 0.98
N ARG A 471 10.68 -11.52 0.32
CA ARG A 471 9.57 -12.10 -0.45
C ARG A 471 9.61 -11.53 -1.88
N PRO A 472 10.63 -11.88 -2.68
CA PRO A 472 10.83 -11.33 -4.02
C PRO A 472 9.71 -11.77 -4.96
N ALA A 473 9.43 -10.94 -5.96
CA ALA A 473 8.45 -11.25 -7.00
C ALA A 473 8.66 -10.40 -8.26
N LEU A 474 8.27 -10.96 -9.40
CA LEU A 474 8.25 -10.22 -10.66
C LEU A 474 7.11 -9.19 -10.63
N SER A 475 7.43 -7.96 -11.02
CA SER A 475 6.46 -6.89 -11.22
C SER A 475 5.69 -7.09 -12.53
N THR A 476 4.39 -6.79 -12.49
CA THR A 476 3.52 -6.73 -13.68
C THR A 476 3.63 -5.41 -14.43
N LEU A 477 4.25 -4.39 -13.81
CA LEU A 477 4.41 -3.04 -14.37
C LEU A 477 5.84 -2.73 -14.81
N PHE A 478 6.85 -3.31 -14.15
CA PHE A 478 8.26 -3.05 -14.39
C PHE A 478 9.06 -4.32 -14.69
N GLY A 479 10.04 -4.20 -15.59
CA GLY A 479 11.09 -5.19 -15.80
C GLY A 479 12.05 -5.31 -14.60
N PRO A 480 12.91 -6.35 -14.57
CA PRO A 480 13.88 -6.54 -13.51
C PRO A 480 14.99 -5.47 -13.55
N GLU A 481 15.79 -5.39 -12.49
CA GLU A 481 17.04 -4.64 -12.52
C GLU A 481 18.04 -5.32 -13.46
N LEU A 482 18.35 -4.67 -14.59
CA LEU A 482 19.25 -5.21 -15.61
C LEU A 482 20.72 -4.81 -15.39
N LYS A 483 20.97 -3.70 -14.69
CA LYS A 483 22.30 -3.13 -14.50
C LYS A 483 22.40 -2.54 -13.10
N VAL A 484 23.52 -2.79 -12.44
CA VAL A 484 23.86 -2.18 -11.14
C VAL A 484 25.03 -1.24 -11.37
N THR A 485 24.82 0.04 -11.13
CA THR A 485 25.88 1.06 -11.18
C THR A 485 26.56 1.18 -9.81
N ASP A 486 27.69 1.89 -9.77
CA ASP A 486 28.33 2.28 -8.51
C ASP A 486 28.76 1.14 -7.59
N THR A 487 29.10 -0.02 -8.15
CA THR A 487 29.65 -1.14 -7.36
C THR A 487 31.05 -0.85 -6.78
N GLU A 488 31.78 0.10 -7.37
CA GLU A 488 33.04 0.62 -6.85
C GLU A 488 32.81 1.77 -5.86
N LEU A 489 32.38 1.43 -4.64
CA LEU A 489 32.04 2.42 -3.60
C LEU A 489 33.16 3.37 -3.21
N PHE A 490 34.40 2.89 -3.21
CA PHE A 490 35.54 3.66 -2.72
C PHE A 490 36.40 4.17 -3.88
N PRO A 491 36.93 5.41 -3.80
CA PRO A 491 37.87 5.91 -4.78
C PRO A 491 39.12 5.04 -4.87
N LYS A 492 39.93 5.18 -5.93
CA LYS A 492 41.26 4.58 -5.92
C LYS A 492 42.08 5.22 -4.77
N LEU A 493 42.94 4.43 -4.13
CA LEU A 493 43.71 4.93 -2.99
C LEU A 493 44.86 5.80 -3.53
N ASP A 494 44.68 7.12 -3.46
CA ASP A 494 45.69 8.09 -3.88
C ASP A 494 46.73 8.29 -2.77
N GLY A 495 47.71 7.39 -2.70
CA GLY A 495 48.75 7.45 -1.67
C GLY A 495 49.39 6.10 -1.37
N ASP A 496 50.14 6.04 -0.27
CA ASP A 496 50.66 4.79 0.28
C ASP A 496 49.69 4.24 1.35
N VAL A 497 49.68 2.91 1.52
CA VAL A 497 48.73 2.21 2.41
C VAL A 497 49.04 2.34 3.90
N SER A 498 50.23 2.83 4.23
CA SER A 498 50.68 3.10 5.61
C SER A 498 51.34 4.47 5.70
N ARG A 499 51.22 5.11 6.87
CA ARG A 499 51.91 6.37 7.22
C ARG A 499 53.42 6.28 7.02
N LEU A 500 54.01 5.10 7.20
CA LEU A 500 55.43 4.87 7.02
C LEU A 500 55.89 5.07 5.57
N GLY A 501 55.03 4.76 4.60
CA GLY A 501 55.32 4.89 3.17
C GLY A 501 54.97 6.27 2.58
N ALA A 502 54.31 7.15 3.34
CA ALA A 502 53.86 8.45 2.84
C ALA A 502 55.05 9.36 2.44
N ARG A 503 55.05 9.89 1.21
CA ARG A 503 55.97 10.96 0.80
C ARG A 503 55.49 12.28 1.40
N ALA A 504 56.38 13.06 2.03
CA ALA A 504 56.12 14.47 2.28
C ALA A 504 56.12 15.23 0.94
N VAL A 505 54.95 15.44 0.35
CA VAL A 505 54.84 16.23 -0.89
C VAL A 505 55.15 17.69 -0.56
N ARG A 506 56.32 18.19 -0.98
CA ARG A 506 56.58 19.64 -1.03
C ARG A 506 55.57 20.25 -2.01
N ARG A 507 54.62 21.05 -1.51
CA ARG A 507 53.68 21.85 -2.30
C ARG A 507 54.45 22.58 -3.42
N ARG A 508 54.23 22.20 -4.68
CA ARG A 508 54.61 23.03 -5.83
C ARG A 508 53.76 24.31 -5.75
N ARG A 509 54.42 25.47 -5.59
CA ARG A 509 53.78 26.78 -5.78
C ARG A 509 53.15 26.81 -7.17
N ALA A 510 51.83 26.90 -7.24
CA ALA A 510 51.13 27.18 -8.49
C ALA A 510 51.53 28.58 -8.98
N ALA A 511 51.86 28.70 -10.26
CA ALA A 511 52.08 29.97 -10.94
C ALA A 511 50.73 30.70 -11.14
N PRO A 512 50.70 32.05 -11.16
CA PRO A 512 49.46 32.80 -11.32
C PRO A 512 48.98 32.70 -12.77
N ALA A 513 47.77 32.17 -12.98
CA ALA A 513 47.09 32.24 -14.28
C ALA A 513 46.46 33.63 -14.46
N SER A 514 46.69 34.20 -15.63
CA SER A 514 46.28 35.52 -16.08
C SER A 514 44.77 35.70 -16.19
N ALA A 515 44.31 36.91 -15.84
CA ALA A 515 42.95 37.39 -15.96
C ALA A 515 42.41 37.37 -17.40
N GLY A 516 41.18 36.87 -17.55
CA GLY A 516 40.33 37.05 -18.72
C GLY A 516 38.88 37.00 -18.22
N GLY A 517 38.26 38.16 -18.06
CA GLY A 517 36.93 38.29 -17.49
C GLY A 517 35.83 38.18 -18.53
N THR A 518 34.72 37.56 -18.13
CA THR A 518 33.37 37.90 -18.58
C THR A 518 32.39 37.67 -17.43
N THR A 519 31.60 38.70 -17.17
CA THR A 519 30.63 38.85 -16.10
C THR A 519 29.30 38.19 -16.45
N HIS A 520 28.72 37.40 -15.54
CA HIS A 520 27.27 37.39 -15.31
C HIS A 520 26.96 37.05 -13.85
N ALA A 521 26.01 37.80 -13.31
CA ALA A 521 25.69 37.93 -11.89
C ALA A 521 24.48 37.07 -11.48
N GLY A 522 24.46 36.62 -10.22
CA GLY A 522 23.22 36.28 -9.50
C GLY A 522 23.21 34.97 -8.72
N ALA A 523 24.02 34.84 -7.66
CA ALA A 523 23.85 33.78 -6.64
C ALA A 523 23.90 34.40 -5.23
N MET A 524 22.84 34.17 -4.44
CA MET A 524 22.72 34.51 -3.01
C MET A 524 23.39 33.42 -2.14
N PRO A 525 23.71 33.70 -0.87
CA PRO A 525 24.99 33.32 -0.27
C PRO A 525 25.04 31.88 0.25
N GLY A 526 26.07 31.16 -0.20
CA GLY A 526 26.43 29.83 0.26
C GLY A 526 27.07 29.83 1.65
N VAL A 527 26.76 28.75 2.37
CA VAL A 527 27.36 28.27 3.62
C VAL A 527 28.89 28.31 3.53
N PRO A 528 29.63 28.68 4.60
CA PRO A 528 31.09 28.77 4.54
C PRO A 528 31.73 27.40 4.27
N ASP A 529 32.37 27.28 3.11
CA ASP A 529 33.22 26.17 2.70
C ASP A 529 34.32 25.94 3.74
N THR A 530 34.26 24.79 4.42
CA THR A 530 35.34 24.31 5.29
C THR A 530 36.31 23.51 4.42
N PRO A 531 37.64 23.68 4.51
CA PRO A 531 38.56 23.06 3.56
C PRO A 531 38.58 21.52 3.66
N GLY A 532 37.99 20.86 2.65
CA GLY A 532 38.37 19.57 2.05
C GLY A 532 38.76 18.41 2.97
N GLN A 533 37.79 17.78 3.64
CA GLN A 533 37.88 16.34 3.92
C GLN A 533 37.40 15.59 2.67
N ALA A 534 38.29 14.82 2.03
CA ALA A 534 37.89 13.96 0.93
C ALA A 534 36.81 12.97 1.40
N SER A 535 35.66 12.95 0.72
CA SER A 535 34.57 12.00 1.02
C SER A 535 35.11 10.57 1.02
N LEU A 536 34.77 9.79 2.05
CA LEU A 536 35.19 8.38 2.19
C LEU A 536 34.72 7.52 1.01
N VAL A 537 33.57 7.87 0.43
CA VAL A 537 32.84 7.10 -0.56
C VAL A 537 32.59 7.98 -1.78
N ARG A 538 32.60 7.38 -2.98
CA ARG A 538 32.20 8.07 -4.20
C ARG A 538 30.72 8.43 -4.13
N PRO A 539 30.32 9.66 -4.52
CA PRO A 539 28.91 9.98 -4.68
C PRO A 539 28.29 9.08 -5.77
N ALA A 540 26.98 8.84 -5.69
CA ALA A 540 26.25 8.11 -6.72
C ALA A 540 26.37 8.84 -8.07
N ASP A 541 26.60 8.09 -9.15
CA ASP A 541 26.56 8.62 -10.51
C ASP A 541 25.10 8.74 -10.93
N SER A 542 24.46 9.89 -10.62
CA SER A 542 23.02 10.11 -10.81
C SER A 542 22.56 9.77 -12.24
N PRO A 543 23.19 10.28 -13.32
CA PRO A 543 22.79 9.91 -14.68
C PRO A 543 22.89 8.40 -14.96
N ALA A 544 23.99 7.75 -14.58
CA ALA A 544 24.16 6.33 -14.84
C ALA A 544 23.17 5.47 -14.02
N ALA A 545 22.95 5.83 -12.76
CA ALA A 545 22.03 5.15 -11.86
C ALA A 545 20.57 5.33 -12.31
N ALA A 546 20.19 6.52 -12.79
CA ALA A 546 18.86 6.79 -13.33
C ALA A 546 18.57 5.94 -14.57
N LEU A 547 19.53 5.82 -15.48
CA LEU A 547 19.40 4.98 -16.67
C LEU A 547 19.39 3.48 -16.35
N ALA A 548 19.92 3.08 -15.19
CA ALA A 548 19.89 1.70 -14.70
C ALA A 548 18.59 1.33 -13.97
N LEU A 549 17.71 2.29 -13.68
CA LEU A 549 16.42 2.02 -13.04
C LEU A 549 15.57 1.04 -13.87
N PRO A 550 14.67 0.28 -13.21
CA PRO A 550 13.72 -0.60 -13.87
C PRO A 550 12.91 0.10 -14.96
N VAL A 551 12.57 -0.64 -16.01
CA VAL A 551 11.88 -0.13 -17.18
C VAL A 551 10.42 -0.54 -17.10
N PRO A 552 9.44 0.36 -17.33
CA PRO A 552 8.06 -0.04 -17.52
C PRO A 552 7.92 -1.11 -18.61
N HIS A 553 7.04 -2.08 -18.39
CA HIS A 553 6.71 -3.08 -19.43
C HIS A 553 5.99 -2.41 -20.59
N VAL A 554 6.23 -2.96 -21.78
CA VAL A 554 5.56 -2.56 -23.02
C VAL A 554 4.12 -3.08 -22.98
N ASP A 555 3.16 -2.25 -23.36
CA ASP A 555 1.77 -2.66 -23.53
C ASP A 555 1.69 -3.74 -24.63
N PRO A 556 1.22 -4.97 -24.31
CA PRO A 556 1.14 -6.05 -25.27
C PRO A 556 0.11 -5.80 -26.39
N SER A 557 -0.78 -4.81 -26.23
CA SER A 557 -1.74 -4.39 -27.26
C SER A 557 -1.16 -3.37 -28.25
N ASP A 558 0.07 -2.86 -28.02
CA ASP A 558 0.72 -1.91 -28.92
C ASP A 558 1.08 -2.57 -30.27
N PRO A 559 0.82 -1.90 -31.41
CA PRO A 559 1.10 -2.46 -32.74
C PRO A 559 2.58 -2.80 -32.98
N ASN A 560 3.49 -2.17 -32.23
CA ASN A 560 4.93 -2.39 -32.32
C ASN A 560 5.47 -3.30 -31.21
N ALA A 561 4.63 -3.92 -30.37
CA ALA A 561 5.09 -4.77 -29.26
C ALA A 561 6.05 -5.89 -29.72
N GLY A 562 5.74 -6.55 -30.84
CA GLY A 562 6.61 -7.58 -31.43
C GLY A 562 7.95 -7.05 -31.95
N LEU A 563 7.97 -5.84 -32.53
CA LEU A 563 9.19 -5.18 -32.97
C LEU A 563 10.06 -4.81 -31.76
N LEU A 564 9.46 -4.24 -30.71
CA LEU A 564 10.15 -3.84 -29.49
C LEU A 564 10.79 -5.04 -28.78
N ALA A 565 10.12 -6.20 -28.75
CA ALA A 565 10.68 -7.43 -28.23
C ALA A 565 11.92 -7.91 -29.01
N GLY A 566 11.97 -7.67 -30.32
CA GLY A 566 13.12 -8.01 -31.17
C GLY A 566 14.32 -7.07 -31.02
N LEU A 567 14.15 -5.89 -30.41
CA LEU A 567 15.17 -4.83 -30.30
C LEU A 567 15.78 -4.71 -28.90
N LEU A 568 15.56 -5.70 -28.02
CA LEU A 568 16.02 -5.67 -26.62
C LEU A 568 17.55 -5.57 -26.47
N THR A 569 18.32 -6.08 -27.42
CA THR A 569 19.78 -6.13 -27.38
C THR A 569 20.46 -5.09 -28.28
N SER A 570 19.70 -4.23 -28.95
CA SER A 570 20.23 -3.23 -29.88
C SER A 570 20.96 -2.10 -29.15
N ALA A 571 22.02 -1.56 -29.77
CA ALA A 571 22.70 -0.39 -29.23
C ALA A 571 21.78 0.85 -29.25
N PRO A 572 21.92 1.82 -28.33
CA PRO A 572 20.95 2.91 -28.18
C PRO A 572 20.78 3.77 -29.44
N ALA A 573 21.87 4.07 -30.15
CA ALA A 573 21.81 4.85 -31.39
C ALA A 573 21.12 4.09 -32.54
N GLU A 574 21.39 2.78 -32.67
CA GLU A 574 20.73 1.92 -33.66
C GLU A 574 19.25 1.72 -33.32
N LEU A 575 18.93 1.62 -32.02
CA LEU A 575 17.57 1.52 -31.50
C LEU A 575 16.77 2.79 -31.84
N ALA A 576 17.31 3.98 -31.60
CA ALA A 576 16.64 5.24 -31.92
C ALA A 576 16.32 5.35 -33.42
N ALA A 577 17.28 4.99 -34.28
CA ALA A 577 17.10 4.97 -35.73
C ALA A 577 16.07 3.92 -36.19
N ALA A 578 16.12 2.71 -35.64
CA ALA A 578 15.16 1.64 -35.97
C ALA A 578 13.73 2.01 -35.56
N LEU A 579 13.55 2.65 -34.40
CA LEU A 579 12.24 3.10 -33.93
C LEU A 579 11.71 4.29 -34.72
N ALA A 580 12.58 5.16 -35.25
CA ALA A 580 12.16 6.23 -36.15
C ALA A 580 11.59 5.67 -37.46
N ALA A 581 12.07 4.51 -37.89
CA ALA A 581 11.59 3.77 -39.07
C ALA A 581 10.45 2.76 -38.74
N ALA A 582 9.88 2.79 -37.53
CA ALA A 582 8.84 1.84 -37.14
C ALA A 582 7.58 1.98 -38.05
N PRO A 583 6.87 0.87 -38.34
CA PRO A 583 5.71 0.88 -39.24
C PRO A 583 4.59 1.84 -38.83
N ALA A 584 4.41 2.04 -37.52
CA ALA A 584 3.51 3.02 -36.94
C ALA A 584 4.20 3.72 -35.77
N GLN A 585 3.99 5.03 -35.62
CA GLN A 585 4.42 5.74 -34.42
C GLN A 585 3.38 5.51 -33.32
N SER A 586 3.81 4.96 -32.20
CA SER A 586 2.97 4.71 -31.04
C SER A 586 3.56 5.36 -29.79
N THR A 587 2.82 5.33 -28.67
CA THR A 587 3.32 5.79 -27.38
C THR A 587 4.55 4.98 -26.96
N GLU A 588 4.53 3.66 -27.16
CA GLU A 588 5.65 2.77 -26.80
C GLU A 588 6.93 3.07 -27.58
N THR A 589 6.83 3.30 -28.90
CA THR A 589 8.01 3.61 -29.72
C THR A 589 8.64 4.93 -29.28
N ARG A 590 7.82 5.95 -28.98
CA ARG A 590 8.29 7.26 -28.52
C ARG A 590 8.90 7.21 -27.12
N LEU A 591 8.32 6.47 -26.19
CA LEU A 591 8.89 6.26 -24.86
C LEU A 591 10.24 5.54 -24.94
N ARG A 592 10.35 4.52 -25.80
CA ARG A 592 11.60 3.79 -26.01
C ARG A 592 12.67 4.65 -26.70
N GLN A 593 12.28 5.52 -27.64
CA GLN A 593 13.18 6.53 -28.24
C GLN A 593 13.67 7.54 -27.20
N ALA A 594 12.77 8.06 -26.36
CA ALA A 594 13.14 8.98 -25.29
C ALA A 594 14.22 8.39 -24.38
N ARG A 595 14.09 7.10 -23.99
CA ARG A 595 15.14 6.41 -23.24
C ARG A 595 16.45 6.28 -24.02
N ALA A 596 16.38 5.89 -25.29
CA ALA A 596 17.58 5.76 -26.13
C ALA A 596 18.35 7.08 -26.26
N TRP A 597 17.65 8.21 -26.43
CA TRP A 597 18.26 9.54 -26.47
C TRP A 597 18.88 9.95 -25.13
N LEU A 598 18.24 9.61 -23.99
CA LEU A 598 18.85 9.85 -22.68
C LEU A 598 20.16 9.05 -22.51
N GLU A 599 20.24 7.83 -23.06
CA GLU A 599 21.46 7.01 -23.03
C GLU A 599 22.57 7.55 -23.94
N THR A 600 22.23 8.24 -25.05
CA THR A 600 23.23 8.89 -25.94
C THR A 600 23.59 10.31 -25.52
N GLY A 601 22.90 10.89 -24.53
CA GLY A 601 23.12 12.24 -24.02
C GLY A 601 22.31 13.34 -24.74
N GLU A 602 21.32 12.97 -25.56
CA GLU A 602 20.41 13.87 -26.27
C GLU A 602 19.19 14.24 -25.40
N SER A 603 19.43 14.77 -24.19
CA SER A 603 18.39 15.00 -23.18
C SER A 603 17.29 15.99 -23.61
N ASP A 604 17.64 17.02 -24.38
CA ASP A 604 16.67 18.02 -24.85
C ASP A 604 15.63 17.41 -25.81
N THR A 605 16.08 16.52 -26.71
CA THR A 605 15.21 15.79 -27.64
C THR A 605 14.25 14.88 -26.88
N ALA A 606 14.78 14.14 -25.88
CA ALA A 606 13.97 13.26 -25.04
C ALA A 606 12.89 14.04 -24.27
N LEU A 607 13.27 15.16 -23.63
CA LEU A 607 12.32 16.02 -22.91
C LEU A 607 11.27 16.65 -23.83
N GLY A 608 11.62 16.98 -25.06
CA GLY A 608 10.68 17.45 -26.08
C GLY A 608 9.60 16.43 -26.37
N VAL A 609 9.98 15.18 -26.64
CA VAL A 609 9.03 14.09 -26.93
C VAL A 609 8.18 13.72 -25.73
N LEU A 610 8.75 13.69 -24.51
CA LEU A 610 7.97 13.43 -23.30
C LEU A 610 6.91 14.50 -23.03
N ARG A 611 7.19 15.77 -23.33
CA ARG A 611 6.21 16.85 -23.20
C ARG A 611 5.05 16.71 -24.18
N THR A 612 5.35 16.36 -25.43
CA THR A 612 4.31 16.10 -26.44
C THR A 612 3.45 14.91 -26.03
N LEU A 613 4.05 13.85 -25.49
CA LEU A 613 3.31 12.69 -24.95
C LEU A 613 2.41 13.09 -23.78
N GLU A 614 2.89 13.93 -22.87
CA GLU A 614 2.11 14.43 -21.73
C GLU A 614 0.91 15.29 -22.16
N GLU A 615 1.06 16.06 -23.25
CA GLU A 615 -0.04 16.86 -23.82
C GLU A 615 -1.09 16.00 -24.53
N GLU A 616 -0.67 14.88 -25.14
CA GLU A 616 -1.55 13.94 -25.85
C GLU A 616 -2.29 13.00 -24.90
N ASP A 617 -1.60 12.47 -23.88
CA ASP A 617 -2.15 11.55 -22.88
C ASP A 617 -1.63 11.88 -21.47
N PRO A 618 -2.29 12.81 -20.76
CA PRO A 618 -1.88 13.25 -19.42
C PRO A 618 -1.97 12.16 -18.34
N ASP A 619 -2.71 11.08 -18.61
CA ASP A 619 -2.99 9.98 -17.67
C ASP A 619 -1.98 8.82 -17.82
N ASP A 620 -1.08 8.85 -18.81
CA ASP A 620 -0.04 7.83 -18.94
C ASP A 620 1.09 8.03 -17.93
N TRP A 621 1.01 7.27 -16.84
CA TRP A 621 2.00 7.24 -15.76
C TRP A 621 3.43 6.95 -16.25
N ARG A 622 3.61 6.26 -17.38
CA ARG A 622 4.94 5.96 -17.90
C ARG A 622 5.64 7.23 -18.36
N VAL A 623 4.90 8.21 -18.90
CA VAL A 623 5.46 9.52 -19.24
C VAL A 623 6.01 10.20 -17.99
N VAL A 624 5.29 10.12 -16.87
CA VAL A 624 5.74 10.65 -15.56
C VAL A 624 6.99 9.91 -15.05
N TRP A 625 7.04 8.58 -15.19
CA TRP A 625 8.24 7.79 -14.88
C TRP A 625 9.45 8.24 -15.69
N TYR A 626 9.33 8.33 -17.01
CA TYR A 626 10.43 8.73 -17.90
C TYR A 626 10.83 10.20 -17.72
N ARG A 627 9.89 11.08 -17.36
CA ARG A 627 10.19 12.45 -16.93
C ARG A 627 11.06 12.45 -15.68
N GLY A 628 10.73 11.62 -14.68
CA GLY A 628 11.56 11.45 -13.49
C GLY A 628 12.97 10.96 -13.80
N VAL A 629 13.10 10.00 -14.71
CA VAL A 629 14.41 9.52 -15.20
C VAL A 629 15.18 10.63 -15.91
N ALA A 630 14.53 11.36 -16.83
CA ALA A 630 15.14 12.47 -17.56
C ALA A 630 15.62 13.57 -16.60
N SER A 631 14.81 13.93 -15.61
CA SER A 631 15.14 14.92 -14.57
C SER A 631 16.36 14.49 -13.73
N LEU A 632 16.51 13.21 -13.37
CA LEU A 632 17.72 12.73 -12.69
C LEU A 632 18.97 12.81 -13.57
N VAL A 633 18.82 12.56 -14.88
CA VAL A 633 19.93 12.65 -15.85
C VAL A 633 20.36 14.09 -16.07
N THR A 634 19.42 15.04 -16.11
CA THR A 634 19.70 16.47 -16.32
C THR A 634 20.07 17.22 -15.04
N GLY A 635 19.88 16.62 -13.86
CA GLY A 635 20.24 17.19 -12.56
C GLY A 635 19.11 17.92 -11.83
N ASP A 636 17.86 17.85 -12.33
CA ASP A 636 16.67 18.36 -11.64
C ASP A 636 16.14 17.31 -10.64
N HIS A 637 16.84 17.17 -9.52
CA HIS A 637 16.57 16.13 -8.53
C HIS A 637 15.24 16.31 -7.78
N GLU A 638 14.74 17.56 -7.66
CA GLU A 638 13.47 17.84 -7.00
C GLU A 638 12.30 17.39 -7.86
N GLU A 639 12.29 17.74 -9.15
CA GLU A 639 11.26 17.31 -10.08
C GLU A 639 11.26 15.79 -10.24
N ALA A 640 12.45 15.17 -10.27
CA ALA A 640 12.55 13.72 -10.28
C ALA A 640 11.90 13.07 -9.05
N ALA A 641 12.17 13.61 -7.86
CA ALA A 641 11.57 13.09 -6.63
C ALA A 641 10.04 13.21 -6.64
N LEU A 642 9.50 14.34 -7.12
CA LEU A 642 8.05 14.53 -7.25
C LEU A 642 7.43 13.52 -8.23
N ALA A 643 8.08 13.29 -9.38
CA ALA A 643 7.62 12.33 -10.36
C ALA A 643 7.56 10.90 -9.78
N PHE A 644 8.64 10.43 -9.16
CA PHE A 644 8.67 9.09 -8.57
C PHE A 644 7.78 8.93 -7.34
N ASP A 645 7.56 10.00 -6.55
CA ASP A 645 6.63 9.99 -5.42
C ASP A 645 5.18 9.82 -5.91
N ALA A 646 4.83 10.46 -7.04
CA ALA A 646 3.53 10.28 -7.68
C ALA A 646 3.33 8.85 -8.21
N ILE A 647 4.38 8.23 -8.77
CA ILE A 647 4.34 6.81 -9.16
C ILE A 647 4.21 5.90 -7.94
N TYR A 648 4.82 6.24 -6.79
CA TYR A 648 4.66 5.47 -5.56
C TYR A 648 3.25 5.61 -4.97
N ASP A 649 2.63 6.78 -5.06
CA ASP A 649 1.22 6.97 -4.69
C ASP A 649 0.28 6.17 -5.58
N ALA A 650 0.55 6.11 -6.88
CA ALA A 650 -0.19 5.26 -7.81
C ALA A 650 0.05 3.78 -7.50
N PHE A 651 1.30 3.33 -7.38
CA PHE A 651 1.65 1.91 -7.29
C PHE A 651 2.39 1.59 -5.98
N PRO A 652 1.69 1.58 -4.83
CA PRO A 652 2.31 1.41 -3.53
C PRO A 652 2.97 0.02 -3.33
N GLY A 653 2.52 -0.99 -4.07
CA GLY A 653 3.07 -2.34 -4.03
C GLY A 653 4.41 -2.49 -4.76
N GLU A 654 4.77 -1.52 -5.63
CA GLU A 654 5.94 -1.64 -6.50
C GLU A 654 7.25 -1.28 -5.79
N VAL A 655 8.33 -1.99 -6.17
CA VAL A 655 9.69 -1.79 -5.63
C VAL A 655 10.45 -0.73 -6.43
N ALA A 656 10.23 -0.65 -7.74
CA ALA A 656 10.89 0.28 -8.65
C ALA A 656 10.80 1.76 -8.22
N PRO A 657 9.61 2.34 -7.90
CA PRO A 657 9.54 3.73 -7.46
C PRO A 657 10.24 3.98 -6.11
N LYS A 658 10.27 2.99 -5.21
CA LYS A 658 11.00 3.10 -3.93
C LYS A 658 12.51 3.14 -4.15
N LEU A 659 13.02 2.36 -5.11
CA LEU A 659 14.43 2.42 -5.49
C LEU A 659 14.81 3.78 -6.08
N ALA A 660 13.96 4.30 -6.98
CA ALA A 660 14.15 5.62 -7.59
C ALA A 660 14.11 6.75 -6.54
N LEU A 661 13.17 6.69 -5.59
CA LEU A 661 13.11 7.63 -4.46
C LEU A 661 14.31 7.53 -3.53
N GLY A 662 14.87 6.33 -3.33
CA GLY A 662 16.13 6.13 -2.61
C GLY A 662 17.29 6.89 -3.27
N LEU A 663 17.39 6.80 -4.60
CA LEU A 663 18.37 7.55 -5.38
C LEU A 663 18.13 9.06 -5.30
N CYS A 664 16.89 9.53 -5.50
CA CYS A 664 16.54 10.94 -5.36
C CYS A 664 16.89 11.49 -3.97
N ALA A 665 16.56 10.74 -2.92
CA ALA A 665 16.88 11.13 -1.54
C ALA A 665 18.39 11.18 -1.29
N GLU A 666 19.17 10.26 -1.87
CA GLU A 666 20.64 10.26 -1.78
C GLU A 666 21.23 11.54 -2.42
N VAL A 667 20.84 11.86 -3.65
CA VAL A 667 21.37 13.03 -4.38
C VAL A 667 20.90 14.37 -3.80
N LEU A 668 19.72 14.40 -3.16
CA LEU A 668 19.20 15.56 -2.41
C LEU A 668 19.82 15.69 -1.01
N GLY A 669 20.72 14.78 -0.60
CA GLY A 669 21.35 14.79 0.72
C GLY A 669 20.43 14.38 1.88
N GLN A 670 19.25 13.82 1.59
CA GLN A 670 18.29 13.31 2.58
C GLN A 670 18.66 11.88 3.01
N LEU A 671 19.84 11.73 3.61
CA LEU A 671 20.46 10.44 3.88
C LEU A 671 19.58 9.48 4.71
N ASP A 672 18.83 9.98 5.70
CA ASP A 672 17.94 9.12 6.49
C ASP A 672 16.82 8.51 5.62
N ASN A 673 16.20 9.31 4.75
CA ASN A 673 15.15 8.84 3.83
C ASN A 673 15.73 7.86 2.80
N ALA A 674 16.91 8.16 2.25
CA ALA A 674 17.60 7.27 1.31
C ALA A 674 17.88 5.90 1.94
N ALA A 675 18.38 5.88 3.18
CA ALA A 675 18.62 4.65 3.91
C ALA A 675 17.34 3.83 4.13
N GLU A 676 16.23 4.48 4.48
CA GLU A 676 14.93 3.80 4.64
C GLU A 676 14.46 3.17 3.32
N TYR A 677 14.46 3.92 2.21
CA TYR A 677 14.03 3.40 0.91
C TYR A 677 14.91 2.25 0.42
N TYR A 678 16.24 2.40 0.48
CA TYR A 678 17.14 1.33 0.08
C TYR A 678 17.00 0.09 0.97
N ARG A 679 16.82 0.27 2.29
CA ARG A 679 16.56 -0.85 3.20
C ARG A 679 15.24 -1.55 2.88
N LEU A 680 14.19 -0.78 2.59
CA LEU A 680 12.88 -1.30 2.23
C LEU A 680 12.97 -2.18 0.97
N VAL A 681 13.58 -1.65 -0.09
CA VAL A 681 13.83 -2.37 -1.34
C VAL A 681 14.64 -3.64 -1.10
N TRP A 682 15.81 -3.52 -0.45
CA TRP A 682 16.71 -4.65 -0.22
C TRP A 682 16.10 -5.75 0.67
N SER A 683 15.33 -5.36 1.68
CA SER A 683 14.66 -6.31 2.57
C SER A 683 13.50 -7.04 1.90
N THR A 684 12.84 -6.41 0.92
CA THR A 684 11.70 -6.98 0.20
C THR A 684 12.17 -7.89 -0.93
N ASP A 685 13.11 -7.40 -1.76
CA ASP A 685 13.63 -8.11 -2.91
C ASP A 685 15.16 -7.91 -3.10
N PRO A 686 15.97 -8.88 -2.65
CA PRO A 686 17.43 -8.89 -2.81
C PRO A 686 17.92 -9.04 -4.25
N SER A 687 17.05 -9.12 -5.26
CA SER A 687 17.48 -9.00 -6.66
C SER A 687 17.89 -7.58 -7.01
N TYR A 688 17.41 -6.57 -6.27
CA TYR A 688 17.73 -5.15 -6.47
C TYR A 688 19.03 -4.79 -5.75
N VAL A 689 20.15 -5.23 -6.32
CA VAL A 689 21.48 -5.08 -5.73
C VAL A 689 21.93 -3.62 -5.65
N SER A 690 21.41 -2.73 -6.52
CA SER A 690 21.68 -1.28 -6.38
C SER A 690 21.23 -0.74 -5.02
N ALA A 691 20.17 -1.30 -4.41
CA ALA A 691 19.75 -0.91 -3.08
C ALA A 691 20.76 -1.32 -2.00
N ALA A 692 21.43 -2.47 -2.14
CA ALA A 692 22.47 -2.88 -1.21
C ALA A 692 23.67 -1.91 -1.25
N PHE A 693 24.13 -1.53 -2.45
CA PHE A 693 25.23 -0.59 -2.60
C PHE A 693 24.83 0.83 -2.18
N GLY A 694 23.63 1.29 -2.53
CA GLY A 694 23.09 2.59 -2.11
C GLY A 694 22.94 2.71 -0.59
N LEU A 695 22.37 1.71 0.07
CA LEU A 695 22.27 1.68 1.53
C LEU A 695 23.67 1.72 2.17
N ALA A 696 24.63 0.97 1.64
CA ALA A 696 25.99 0.97 2.16
C ALA A 696 26.68 2.34 1.98
N ARG A 697 26.48 3.04 0.85
CA ARG A 697 26.99 4.42 0.65
C ARG A 697 26.44 5.36 1.71
N VAL A 698 25.12 5.37 1.85
CA VAL A 698 24.42 6.26 2.77
C VAL A 698 24.81 5.97 4.22
N GLN A 699 24.91 4.70 4.62
CA GLN A 699 25.38 4.31 5.95
C GLN A 699 26.83 4.73 6.22
N LEU A 700 27.72 4.62 5.23
CA LEU A 700 29.09 5.10 5.36
C LEU A 700 29.16 6.62 5.48
N ALA A 701 28.31 7.35 4.75
CA ALA A 701 28.21 8.81 4.83
C ALA A 701 27.68 9.28 6.19
N THR A 702 26.75 8.55 6.81
CA THR A 702 26.23 8.84 8.16
C THR A 702 27.10 8.28 9.30
N GLY A 703 28.16 7.52 8.96
CA GLY A 703 29.11 6.94 9.92
C GLY A 703 28.78 5.53 10.43
N ASP A 704 27.67 4.92 10.01
CA ASP A 704 27.30 3.52 10.31
C ASP A 704 28.08 2.51 9.46
N ARG A 705 29.39 2.42 9.69
CA ARG A 705 30.27 1.45 9.01
C ARG A 705 29.87 0.01 9.25
N ARG A 706 29.43 -0.32 10.47
CA ARG A 706 29.05 -1.69 10.83
C ARG A 706 27.79 -2.12 10.08
N GLY A 707 26.81 -1.23 9.95
CA GLY A 707 25.64 -1.45 9.10
C GLY A 707 26.01 -1.64 7.64
N ALA A 708 26.88 -0.76 7.10
CA ALA A 708 27.32 -0.86 5.71
C ALA A 708 28.01 -2.19 5.39
N VAL A 709 28.91 -2.64 6.29
CA VAL A 709 29.58 -3.95 6.15
C VAL A 709 28.56 -5.07 6.18
N ARG A 710 27.68 -5.15 7.20
CA ARG A 710 26.64 -6.20 7.26
C ARG A 710 25.77 -6.23 6.01
N ASN A 711 25.42 -5.06 5.47
CA ASN A 711 24.59 -4.96 4.29
C ASN A 711 25.30 -5.47 3.03
N LEU A 712 26.53 -5.02 2.77
CA LEU A 712 27.35 -5.53 1.67
C LEU A 712 27.61 -7.03 1.81
N GLU A 713 27.74 -7.51 3.04
CA GLU A 713 27.97 -8.92 3.33
C GLU A 713 26.72 -9.80 3.17
N SER A 714 25.53 -9.20 3.11
CA SER A 714 24.26 -9.90 2.88
C SER A 714 24.02 -10.21 1.40
N VAL A 715 24.79 -9.61 0.48
CA VAL A 715 24.72 -9.92 -0.96
C VAL A 715 25.05 -11.41 -1.17
N PRO A 716 24.15 -12.20 -1.81
CA PRO A 716 24.31 -13.64 -1.92
C PRO A 716 25.44 -14.02 -2.88
N GLU A 717 26.03 -15.19 -2.66
CA GLU A 717 27.13 -15.73 -3.48
C GLU A 717 26.74 -15.97 -4.93
N SER A 718 25.44 -16.17 -5.20
CA SER A 718 24.90 -16.32 -6.55
C SER A 718 24.83 -15.00 -7.33
N SER A 719 25.03 -13.85 -6.68
CA SER A 719 25.01 -12.55 -7.36
C SER A 719 26.30 -12.31 -8.13
N ILE A 720 26.18 -11.80 -9.36
CA ILE A 720 27.34 -11.34 -10.16
C ILE A 720 28.14 -10.22 -9.45
N HIS A 721 27.53 -9.52 -8.50
CA HIS A 721 28.13 -8.43 -7.74
C HIS A 721 28.69 -8.88 -6.38
N TYR A 722 28.66 -10.17 -6.08
CA TYR A 722 29.16 -10.73 -4.82
C TYR A 722 30.61 -10.29 -4.53
N THR A 723 31.51 -10.49 -5.49
CA THR A 723 32.92 -10.12 -5.35
C THR A 723 33.07 -8.61 -5.12
N ALA A 724 32.32 -7.77 -5.86
CA ALA A 724 32.37 -6.32 -5.67
C ALA A 724 31.89 -5.90 -4.28
N ALA A 725 30.80 -6.50 -3.78
CA ALA A 725 30.26 -6.22 -2.45
C ALA A 725 31.25 -6.62 -1.35
N ARG A 726 31.88 -7.80 -1.47
CA ARG A 726 32.91 -8.26 -0.53
C ARG A 726 34.16 -7.37 -0.55
N VAL A 727 34.60 -6.92 -1.73
CA VAL A 727 35.72 -5.97 -1.84
C VAL A 727 35.37 -4.63 -1.17
N ALA A 728 34.15 -4.14 -1.38
CA ALA A 728 33.68 -2.93 -0.74
C ALA A 728 33.56 -3.08 0.79
N ALA A 729 33.11 -4.23 1.30
CA ALA A 729 33.04 -4.50 2.74
C ALA A 729 34.43 -4.50 3.40
N VAL A 730 35.45 -5.09 2.75
CA VAL A 730 36.85 -5.00 3.20
C VAL A 730 37.29 -3.54 3.31
N ARG A 731 37.04 -2.72 2.28
CA ARG A 731 37.42 -1.31 2.28
C ARG A 731 36.65 -0.48 3.32
N ALA A 732 35.37 -0.79 3.54
CA ALA A 732 34.52 -0.14 4.54
C ALA A 732 35.04 -0.32 5.98
N ARG A 733 35.59 -1.51 6.29
CA ARG A 733 36.24 -1.81 7.57
C ARG A 733 37.51 -0.98 7.81
N LEU A 734 38.29 -0.74 6.75
CA LEU A 734 39.68 -0.28 6.87
C LEU A 734 39.87 1.23 6.64
N ARG A 735 39.27 1.79 5.59
CA ARG A 735 39.67 3.13 5.09
C ARG A 735 39.29 4.27 6.02
N HIS A 736 40.19 5.25 6.14
CA HIS A 736 40.05 6.43 7.01
C HIS A 736 39.74 6.11 8.49
N ARG A 737 40.15 4.93 9.00
CA ARG A 737 40.21 4.69 10.45
C ARG A 737 41.55 5.14 10.99
N THR A 738 41.54 5.99 12.01
CA THR A 738 42.74 6.28 12.79
C THR A 738 42.84 5.26 13.91
N ALA A 739 43.72 4.29 13.74
CA ALA A 739 44.05 3.30 14.74
C ALA A 739 44.63 3.96 16.00
N ALA A 740 43.88 3.97 17.10
CA ALA A 740 44.46 4.13 18.43
C ALA A 740 44.91 2.75 18.92
N GLY A 741 46.10 2.65 19.56
CA GLY A 741 46.66 1.37 19.98
C GLY A 741 45.79 0.55 20.97
N SER A 742 44.74 1.13 21.53
CA SER A 742 43.77 0.48 22.42
C SER A 742 42.45 0.03 21.74
N ASP A 743 42.30 0.23 20.43
CA ASP A 743 41.06 -0.07 19.67
C ASP A 743 40.94 -1.56 19.34
N THR A 744 40.46 -2.36 20.31
CA THR A 744 40.19 -3.81 20.15
C THR A 744 39.21 -4.14 19.02
N PRO A 745 38.11 -3.38 18.80
CA PRO A 745 37.25 -3.58 17.62
C PRO A 745 37.98 -3.51 16.28
N PHE A 746 39.06 -2.74 16.16
CA PHE A 746 39.80 -2.65 14.90
C PHE A 746 40.59 -3.92 14.57
N LEU A 747 41.09 -4.64 15.58
CA LEU A 747 41.80 -5.90 15.37
C LEU A 747 40.86 -6.98 14.81
N ASP A 748 39.62 -7.01 15.29
CA ASP A 748 38.59 -7.92 14.77
C ASP A 748 38.25 -7.57 13.31
N ASP A 749 38.12 -6.28 12.99
CA ASP A 749 37.89 -5.81 11.62
C ASP A 749 39.08 -6.14 10.68
N LEU A 750 40.33 -6.03 11.15
CA LEU A 750 41.53 -6.42 10.40
C LEU A 750 41.56 -7.93 10.14
N THR A 751 41.23 -8.73 11.15
CA THR A 751 41.20 -10.20 11.04
C THR A 751 40.08 -10.63 10.09
N ALA A 752 38.89 -10.04 10.19
CA ALA A 752 37.77 -10.29 9.29
C ALA A 752 38.08 -9.86 7.85
N ALA A 753 38.71 -8.70 7.67
CA ALA A 753 39.14 -8.22 6.36
C ALA A 753 40.16 -9.17 5.70
N ALA A 754 41.14 -9.66 6.46
CA ALA A 754 42.13 -10.63 5.98
C ALA A 754 41.48 -11.96 5.56
N ALA A 755 40.64 -12.54 6.42
CA ALA A 755 39.92 -13.78 6.13
C ALA A 755 39.05 -13.66 4.86
N GLN A 756 38.44 -12.49 4.66
CA GLN A 756 37.63 -12.22 3.48
C GLN A 756 38.45 -12.09 2.20
N VAL A 757 39.63 -11.46 2.24
CA VAL A 757 40.56 -11.42 1.10
C VAL A 757 41.04 -12.82 0.72
N GLU A 758 41.30 -13.68 1.71
CA GLU A 758 41.66 -15.10 1.47
C GLU A 758 40.49 -15.87 0.84
N ALA A 759 39.27 -15.73 1.37
CA ALA A 759 38.09 -16.39 0.84
C ALA A 759 37.81 -16.00 -0.62
N LEU A 760 37.98 -14.71 -0.97
CA LEU A 760 37.77 -14.21 -2.33
C LEU A 760 38.69 -14.85 -3.38
N GLN A 761 39.80 -15.48 -2.98
CA GLN A 761 40.64 -16.26 -3.91
C GLN A 761 39.86 -17.40 -4.56
N ALA A 762 38.97 -18.06 -3.81
CA ALA A 762 38.16 -19.16 -4.33
C ALA A 762 37.11 -18.70 -5.35
N TYR A 763 36.75 -17.42 -5.33
CA TYR A 763 35.73 -16.81 -6.19
C TYR A 763 36.33 -16.04 -7.38
N GLY A 764 37.57 -16.38 -7.77
CA GLY A 764 38.20 -15.85 -8.99
C GLY A 764 38.57 -14.38 -8.91
N LEU A 765 38.81 -13.83 -7.72
CA LEU A 765 39.31 -12.46 -7.59
C LEU A 765 40.65 -12.31 -8.34
N ASP A 766 40.71 -11.32 -9.22
CA ASP A 766 41.91 -10.99 -10.00
C ASP A 766 43.17 -10.87 -9.09
N PRO A 767 44.30 -11.50 -9.46
CA PRO A 767 45.51 -11.49 -8.64
C PRO A 767 46.01 -10.08 -8.29
N ALA A 768 45.90 -9.11 -9.21
CA ALA A 768 46.34 -7.75 -8.91
C ALA A 768 45.40 -7.07 -7.90
N ARG A 769 44.07 -7.22 -8.05
CA ARG A 769 43.10 -6.72 -7.07
C ARG A 769 43.27 -7.36 -5.69
N ARG A 770 43.59 -8.66 -5.63
CA ARG A 770 43.90 -9.36 -4.37
C ARG A 770 45.10 -8.76 -3.67
N GLU A 771 46.20 -8.57 -4.39
CA GLU A 771 47.44 -8.03 -3.81
C GLU A 771 47.27 -6.56 -3.41
N GLN A 772 46.44 -5.78 -4.13
CA GLN A 772 46.04 -4.44 -3.72
C GLN A 772 45.30 -4.45 -2.37
N LEU A 773 44.30 -5.32 -2.21
CA LEU A 773 43.56 -5.44 -0.94
C LEU A 773 44.45 -5.97 0.18
N SER A 774 45.32 -6.93 -0.12
CA SER A 774 46.29 -7.45 0.84
C SER A 774 47.21 -6.35 1.35
N ALA A 775 47.70 -5.49 0.45
CA ALA A 775 48.48 -4.31 0.81
C ALA A 775 47.67 -3.31 1.65
N GLU A 776 46.39 -3.05 1.33
CA GLU A 776 45.52 -2.20 2.16
C GLU A 776 45.37 -2.76 3.59
N VAL A 777 45.09 -4.06 3.75
CA VAL A 777 44.92 -4.70 5.07
C VAL A 777 46.24 -4.66 5.86
N LEU A 778 47.35 -5.08 5.24
CA LEU A 778 48.67 -5.10 5.89
C LEU A 778 49.16 -3.70 6.26
N GLY A 779 48.89 -2.69 5.42
CA GLY A 779 49.21 -1.29 5.67
C GLY A 779 48.47 -0.74 6.88
N CYS A 780 47.16 -0.99 6.97
CA CYS A 780 46.36 -0.63 8.14
C CYS A 780 46.79 -1.37 9.41
N ALA A 781 47.13 -2.66 9.30
CA ALA A 781 47.66 -3.43 10.44
C ALA A 781 49.00 -2.85 10.93
N LEU A 782 49.89 -2.45 10.00
CA LEU A 782 51.18 -1.84 10.34
C LEU A 782 50.99 -0.51 11.07
N ASP A 783 50.10 0.36 10.56
CA ASP A 783 49.79 1.63 11.21
C ASP A 783 49.16 1.45 12.61
N TRP A 784 48.39 0.38 12.83
CA TRP A 784 47.85 0.05 14.15
C TRP A 784 48.95 -0.40 15.13
N ILE A 785 49.86 -1.28 14.70
CA ILE A 785 51.03 -1.69 15.50
C ILE A 785 51.92 -0.48 15.83
N LEU A 786 52.23 0.37 14.85
CA LEU A 786 53.04 1.58 15.04
C LEU A 786 52.38 2.59 15.99
N SER A 787 51.04 2.58 16.09
CA SER A 787 50.27 3.42 17.00
C SER A 787 50.11 2.82 18.42
N GLY A 788 50.86 1.75 18.73
CA GLY A 788 50.89 1.10 20.03
C GLY A 788 49.89 -0.05 20.19
N GLY A 789 49.30 -0.53 19.09
CA GLY A 789 48.45 -1.73 19.06
C GLY A 789 49.17 -2.95 19.62
N ARG A 790 48.56 -3.65 20.58
CA ARG A 790 49.08 -4.91 21.11
C ARG A 790 48.05 -6.00 20.92
N ALA A 791 48.47 -7.15 20.40
CA ALA A 791 47.67 -8.36 20.51
C ALA A 791 47.44 -8.67 22.00
N SER A 792 46.20 -8.96 22.38
CA SER A 792 45.80 -9.18 23.79
C SER A 792 46.51 -10.37 24.45
N ASP A 793 47.12 -11.24 23.66
CA ASP A 793 47.90 -12.40 24.11
C ASP A 793 49.26 -12.47 23.36
N PRO A 794 50.39 -12.20 24.04
CA PRO A 794 51.73 -12.28 23.45
C PRO A 794 52.15 -13.71 23.04
N ALA A 795 51.49 -14.74 23.57
CA ALA A 795 51.82 -16.15 23.29
C ALA A 795 51.09 -16.69 22.05
N ALA A 796 49.96 -16.10 21.66
CA ALA A 796 49.22 -16.46 20.46
C ALA A 796 49.80 -15.73 19.24
N ARG A 797 50.70 -16.39 18.51
CA ARG A 797 51.28 -15.89 17.26
C ARG A 797 50.18 -15.74 16.20
N ARG A 798 49.58 -14.56 16.08
CA ARG A 798 48.55 -14.28 15.07
C ARG A 798 49.21 -13.96 13.74
N VAL A 799 48.74 -14.63 12.69
CA VAL A 799 49.20 -14.44 11.31
C VAL A 799 48.07 -13.77 10.53
N LEU A 800 48.41 -12.75 9.74
CA LEU A 800 47.49 -12.03 8.88
C LEU A 800 48.01 -12.09 7.44
N LEU A 801 47.24 -12.71 6.53
CA LEU A 801 47.62 -12.89 5.12
C LEU A 801 49.02 -13.53 4.97
N GLY A 802 49.32 -14.52 5.80
CA GLY A 802 50.62 -15.21 5.82
C GLY A 802 51.80 -14.41 6.43
N SER A 803 51.53 -13.27 7.07
CA SER A 803 52.54 -12.43 7.75
C SER A 803 52.32 -12.41 9.26
N ASP A 804 53.38 -12.54 10.06
CA ASP A 804 53.30 -12.38 11.52
C ASP A 804 52.77 -10.96 11.85
N LEU A 805 51.83 -10.86 12.81
CA LEU A 805 51.25 -9.59 13.27
C LEU A 805 52.22 -8.81 14.17
N ASP A 806 53.41 -8.54 13.65
CA ASP A 806 54.42 -7.65 14.22
C ASP A 806 54.96 -6.70 13.13
N GLU A 807 55.68 -5.65 13.53
CA GLU A 807 56.18 -4.64 12.60
C GLU A 807 57.04 -5.24 11.47
N ARG A 808 57.86 -6.26 11.78
CA ARG A 808 58.79 -6.87 10.83
C ARG A 808 58.05 -7.75 9.82
N GLY A 809 57.12 -8.58 10.28
CA GLY A 809 56.29 -9.47 9.49
C GLY A 809 55.40 -8.69 8.53
N LEU A 810 54.70 -7.67 9.03
CA LEU A 810 53.82 -6.83 8.21
C LEU A 810 54.58 -6.07 7.12
N ARG A 811 55.77 -5.55 7.43
CA ARG A 811 56.67 -4.91 6.46
C ARG A 811 57.12 -5.87 5.35
N PHE A 812 57.51 -7.10 5.70
CA PHE A 812 57.81 -8.14 4.70
C PHE A 812 56.59 -8.50 3.85
N GLY A 813 55.41 -8.60 4.45
CA GLY A 813 54.15 -8.83 3.75
C GLY A 813 53.85 -7.72 2.74
N LEU A 814 54.01 -6.45 3.11
CA LEU A 814 53.84 -5.30 2.23
C LEU A 814 54.86 -5.29 1.08
N GLU A 815 56.14 -5.54 1.38
CA GLU A 815 57.18 -5.66 0.34
C GLU A 815 56.81 -6.76 -0.68
N ARG A 816 56.41 -7.94 -0.19
CA ARG A 816 55.99 -9.06 -1.04
C ARG A 816 54.78 -8.70 -1.91
N SER A 817 53.79 -8.02 -1.34
CA SER A 817 52.57 -7.62 -2.05
C SER A 817 52.89 -6.62 -3.17
N TYR A 818 53.67 -5.57 -2.88
CA TYR A 818 54.08 -4.58 -3.88
C TYR A 818 54.99 -5.15 -4.98
N ARG A 819 55.91 -6.07 -4.65
CA ARG A 819 56.71 -6.77 -5.67
C ARG A 819 55.85 -7.66 -6.56
N THR A 820 54.77 -8.22 -6.04
CA THR A 820 53.82 -9.02 -6.84
C THR A 820 52.99 -8.11 -7.74
N LEU A 821 52.48 -7.00 -7.23
CA LEU A 821 51.82 -5.97 -8.04
C LEU A 821 52.72 -5.45 -9.16
N ALA A 822 53.99 -5.18 -8.89
CA ALA A 822 54.94 -4.72 -9.90
C ALA A 822 55.15 -5.72 -11.05
N ARG A 823 55.10 -7.03 -10.75
CA ARG A 823 55.17 -8.10 -11.76
C ARG A 823 53.90 -8.19 -12.61
N LEU A 824 52.74 -7.88 -12.02
CA LEU A 824 51.44 -7.89 -12.69
C LEU A 824 51.14 -6.57 -13.43
N ALA A 825 51.89 -5.50 -13.17
CA ALA A 825 51.65 -4.19 -13.76
C ALA A 825 51.87 -4.20 -15.29
N PRO A 826 50.90 -3.67 -16.08
CA PRO A 826 50.98 -3.63 -17.54
C PRO A 826 51.97 -2.57 -18.05
N GLY A 827 52.17 -1.48 -17.32
CA GLY A 827 53.01 -0.35 -17.72
C GLY A 827 54.36 -0.27 -17.00
N GLY A 828 55.38 0.26 -17.70
CA GLY A 828 56.73 0.45 -17.15
C GLY A 828 56.78 1.46 -15.99
N GLU A 829 56.07 2.58 -16.10
CA GLU A 829 56.03 3.61 -15.05
C GLU A 829 55.33 3.12 -13.78
N GLU A 830 54.18 2.45 -13.92
CA GLU A 830 53.46 1.85 -12.79
C GLU A 830 54.31 0.79 -12.08
N ARG A 831 55.03 -0.04 -12.84
CA ARG A 831 55.97 -1.02 -12.29
C ARG A 831 57.07 -0.35 -11.48
N ILE A 832 57.65 0.74 -11.96
CA ILE A 832 58.70 1.48 -11.24
C ILE A 832 58.15 2.03 -9.92
N ASP A 833 56.98 2.67 -9.94
CA ASP A 833 56.34 3.21 -8.72
C ASP A 833 56.07 2.11 -7.68
N LEU A 834 55.58 0.94 -8.11
CA LEU A 834 55.33 -0.21 -7.24
C LEU A 834 56.62 -0.81 -6.66
N VAL A 835 57.72 -0.84 -7.42
CA VAL A 835 59.04 -1.27 -6.91
C VAL A 835 59.59 -0.26 -5.91
N GLU A 836 59.45 1.04 -6.17
CA GLU A 836 59.81 2.09 -5.21
C GLU A 836 59.03 1.93 -3.89
N ARG A 837 57.71 1.70 -3.97
CA ARG A 837 56.85 1.38 -2.82
C ARG A 837 57.36 0.16 -2.06
N ALA A 838 57.64 -0.95 -2.74
CA ALA A 838 58.17 -2.16 -2.11
C ALA A 838 59.47 -1.91 -1.33
N ASN A 839 60.38 -1.12 -1.91
CA ASN A 839 61.66 -0.81 -1.28
C ASN A 839 61.52 0.04 0.00
N ARG A 840 60.46 0.85 0.13
CA ARG A 840 60.19 1.64 1.36
C ARG A 840 59.83 0.76 2.55
N TYR A 841 59.12 -0.34 2.30
CA TYR A 841 58.70 -1.26 3.36
C TYR A 841 59.74 -2.33 3.71
N ARG A 842 60.84 -2.42 2.95
CA ARG A 842 61.92 -3.38 3.20
C ARG A 842 62.47 -3.24 4.64
N PRO A 843 62.39 -4.27 5.49
CA PRO A 843 62.96 -4.23 6.83
C PRO A 843 64.47 -3.99 6.79
N ARG A 844 65.00 -3.13 7.68
CA ARG A 844 66.44 -2.94 7.82
C ARG A 844 67.05 -4.20 8.43
N THR A 845 67.75 -4.99 7.61
CA THR A 845 68.66 -6.02 8.09
C THR A 845 69.95 -5.31 8.55
N TRP A 846 70.29 -5.41 9.83
CA TRP A 846 71.62 -5.06 10.30
C TRP A 846 72.60 -6.01 9.61
N VAL A 847 73.50 -5.47 8.78
CA VAL A 847 74.67 -6.17 8.26
C VAL A 847 75.82 -5.88 9.20
#